data_AF-A0A954WY38-F1
#
_entry.id   AF-A0A954WY38-F1
#
_cell.length_a   1.000
_cell.length_b   1.000
_cell.length_c   1.000
_cell.angle_alpha   90.00
_cell.angle_beta   90.00
_cell.angle_gamma   90.00
#
_symmetry.space_group_name_H-M   'P 1'
#
loop_
_entity.id
_entity.type
_entity.pdbx_description
1 polymer ?
#
loop_
_entity_poly.entity_id
_entity_poly.type
_entity_poly.pdbx_seq_one_letter_code
_entity_poly.pdbx_strand_id
1 'polypeptide(L)'
;MDPTVKKLWQDIVRCKLLTLDESREISSQQKLSESEPTSARQLAELLVAERHITPYHAKSLLAGHVGPFIFGDYRVNDRLPGGGKTRRFCGVHLPTKHKVILHFSSNPDEITDDQWAAKCDYFCRHRAVVDPHLDRCYETITRTTHKIAITENVKGQSAADLLEKQKRVPVPLACDIVRQAACGLQTLANAGLIHCHIQPDRIVVQKTGHVRLLRDPTHLPTAVDLSAPDAKGYLRDRANYLAPELMNPTRRLDTRTDIYALGCTLFELLVGHVPFAGGSAQEKMVRHSQEPIISLVDAIGAPADLAEVVTHMLAKNYNVRFESADQVVAALSPFCSDVDDDRTPQFRSSEIRFCEDLRVRLQGIRSAQQEDPSDASPAVRSPVPVNQPSEPATDLDNSKTSSPAARSIIERRKTGNLWIKIACFIAAVAAIATIGLFLNHLVSPAAPTPETAIAQANDSTADDVEAPADEGSANDVDQTSASLVENDATALWQSPTFGTAIPIDFLPAGIQFFGSVDMTGLLASFEGRRALKALGPEFATWRKQWQAETNIRLDQIHSIVFANVAQDVGVPKSVFVIRMPNREPIDELIQQNHTQPVTNGRLWSLNGRSFYAADGQPLIVVGSPELVSEIANTGGKAPLLRQDLELLRSESDFNRHFNLITTKNFVAADGRTIISEARKRARKAIVELMGEDTKASSASLHFADNAFYAEFRVAGPNSASPHQIVKSLRDRVDTIPNSLTEFLGTAVVEPYWQRLALQVPTMSRFLVQHVRYEPTKAQAIANVVLPPQAAHNLVLVGEIVSIAGANDGATTASPKTYTHASILELKLSSNFGQQSLEFAIRDLAELANEQYPGANLRIQILGGDLELDGITRNQQIKNSNEVDVTIAEILTSLVRQANP
;
A
#
# COMPACT_ATOMS: atom_id res chain seq x y z
N MET A 1 23.36 -52.94 -45.94
CA MET A 1 22.75 -51.79 -45.24
C MET A 1 23.22 -50.50 -45.90
N ASP A 2 22.27 -49.66 -46.31
CA ASP A 2 22.50 -48.29 -46.77
C ASP A 2 23.33 -47.50 -45.72
N PRO A 3 24.36 -46.72 -46.11
CA PRO A 3 25.14 -45.89 -45.19
C PRO A 3 24.29 -44.95 -44.33
N THR A 4 23.13 -44.50 -44.82
CA THR A 4 22.19 -43.65 -44.05
C THR A 4 21.49 -44.42 -42.94
N VAL A 5 21.16 -45.70 -43.17
CA VAL A 5 20.55 -46.61 -42.18
C VAL A 5 21.56 -46.94 -41.07
N LYS A 6 22.81 -47.23 -41.44
CA LYS A 6 23.89 -47.48 -40.48
C LYS A 6 24.16 -46.25 -39.60
N LYS A 7 24.17 -45.06 -40.20
CA LYS A 7 24.34 -43.80 -39.48
C LYS A 7 23.21 -43.57 -38.47
N LEU A 8 21.95 -43.82 -38.84
CA LEU A 8 20.81 -43.65 -37.93
C LEU A 8 20.90 -44.57 -36.71
N TRP A 9 21.27 -45.85 -36.88
CA TRP A 9 21.52 -46.76 -35.76
C TRP A 9 22.64 -46.26 -34.83
N GLN A 10 23.73 -45.75 -35.40
CA GLN A 10 24.84 -45.16 -34.62
C GLN A 10 24.38 -43.94 -33.83
N ASP A 11 23.58 -43.05 -34.45
CA ASP A 11 23.06 -41.86 -33.81
C ASP A 11 22.08 -42.19 -32.67
N ILE A 12 21.22 -43.21 -32.84
CA ILE A 12 20.30 -43.70 -31.80
C ILE A 12 21.05 -44.21 -30.56
N VAL A 13 22.08 -45.03 -30.77
CA VAL A 13 22.92 -45.57 -29.69
C VAL A 13 23.73 -44.46 -29.04
N ARG A 14 24.31 -43.56 -29.83
CA ARG A 14 25.07 -42.39 -29.33
C ARG A 14 24.21 -41.49 -28.45
N CYS A 15 22.95 -41.35 -28.79
CA CYS A 15 21.96 -40.61 -28.01
C CYS A 15 21.40 -41.36 -26.80
N LYS A 16 21.79 -42.63 -26.60
CA LYS A 16 21.28 -43.51 -25.54
C LYS A 16 19.76 -43.73 -25.59
N LEU A 17 19.14 -43.60 -26.77
CA LEU A 17 17.71 -43.88 -26.92
C LEU A 17 17.42 -45.39 -26.87
N LEU A 18 18.36 -46.20 -27.36
CA LEU A 18 18.41 -47.65 -27.25
C LEU A 18 19.84 -48.07 -26.87
N THR A 19 19.96 -49.19 -26.16
CA THR A 19 21.25 -49.82 -25.87
C THR A 19 21.81 -50.54 -27.11
N LEU A 20 23.11 -50.85 -27.08
CA LEU A 20 23.77 -51.64 -28.13
C LEU A 20 23.13 -53.03 -28.29
N ASP A 21 22.64 -53.62 -27.20
CA ASP A 21 22.05 -54.96 -27.23
C ASP A 21 20.60 -54.90 -27.74
N GLU A 22 19.79 -53.94 -27.28
CA GLU A 22 18.43 -53.72 -27.82
C GLU A 22 18.46 -53.40 -29.32
N SER A 23 19.39 -52.56 -29.77
CA SER A 23 19.52 -52.24 -31.20
C SER A 23 19.94 -53.45 -32.04
N ARG A 24 20.77 -54.35 -31.51
CA ARG A 24 21.13 -55.61 -32.17
C ARG A 24 19.97 -56.60 -32.21
N GLU A 25 19.19 -56.69 -31.15
CA GLU A 25 18.01 -57.55 -31.06
C GLU A 25 16.90 -57.10 -31.99
N ILE A 26 16.59 -55.80 -32.03
CA ILE A 26 15.60 -55.23 -32.97
C ILE A 26 16.10 -55.41 -34.41
N SER A 27 17.39 -55.16 -34.67
CA SER A 27 17.96 -55.36 -36.00
C SER A 27 17.99 -56.84 -36.42
N SER A 28 18.06 -57.80 -35.51
CA SER A 28 18.00 -59.23 -35.85
C SER A 28 16.56 -59.68 -36.09
N GLN A 29 15.60 -59.19 -35.31
CA GLN A 29 14.17 -59.43 -35.51
C GLN A 29 13.68 -58.84 -36.85
N GLN A 30 14.17 -57.66 -37.25
CA GLN A 30 13.86 -57.04 -38.54
C GLN A 30 14.49 -57.75 -39.75
N LYS A 31 15.55 -58.54 -39.55
CA LYS A 31 16.12 -59.42 -40.60
C LYS A 31 15.34 -60.71 -40.79
N LEU A 32 14.52 -61.08 -39.81
CA LEU A 32 13.69 -62.27 -39.80
C LEU A 32 12.28 -62.03 -40.39
N SER A 33 11.80 -60.78 -40.44
CA SER A 33 10.64 -60.39 -41.25
C SER A 33 11.12 -59.85 -42.61
N GLU A 34 10.47 -60.21 -43.71
CA GLU A 34 10.92 -59.93 -45.10
C GLU A 34 10.91 -58.43 -45.53
N SER A 35 11.07 -57.49 -44.59
CA SER A 35 11.01 -56.05 -44.83
C SER A 35 12.24 -55.32 -44.24
N GLU A 36 13.44 -55.59 -44.77
CA GLU A 36 14.61 -54.76 -44.41
C GLU A 36 14.38 -53.30 -44.86
N PRO A 37 14.55 -52.31 -43.96
CA PRO A 37 14.34 -50.91 -44.32
C PRO A 37 15.39 -50.43 -45.32
N THR A 38 14.93 -50.01 -46.49
CA THR A 38 15.76 -49.50 -47.60
C THR A 38 16.29 -48.07 -47.40
N SER A 39 15.78 -47.33 -46.41
CA SER A 39 16.21 -45.95 -46.13
C SER A 39 16.14 -45.60 -44.65
N ALA A 40 16.92 -44.60 -44.20
CA ALA A 40 16.86 -44.09 -42.83
C ALA A 40 15.45 -43.63 -42.41
N ARG A 41 14.66 -43.11 -43.36
CA ARG A 41 13.28 -42.68 -43.10
C ARG A 41 12.35 -43.85 -42.80
N GLN A 42 12.42 -44.92 -43.60
CA GLN A 42 11.65 -46.14 -43.37
C GLN A 42 12.02 -46.79 -42.03
N LEU A 43 13.32 -46.84 -41.70
CA LEU A 43 13.77 -47.33 -40.40
C LEU A 43 13.19 -46.48 -39.25
N ALA A 44 13.21 -45.15 -39.37
CA ALA A 44 12.65 -44.27 -38.35
C ALA A 44 11.13 -44.43 -38.19
N GLU A 45 10.38 -44.58 -39.29
CA GLU A 45 8.93 -44.81 -39.28
C GLU A 45 8.58 -46.15 -38.62
N LEU A 46 9.35 -47.21 -38.87
CA LEU A 46 9.20 -48.52 -38.22
C LEU A 46 9.47 -48.45 -36.71
N LEU A 47 10.59 -47.83 -36.30
CA LEU A 47 10.93 -47.69 -34.88
C LEU A 47 9.90 -46.84 -34.11
N VAL A 48 9.24 -45.90 -34.79
CA VAL A 48 8.11 -45.14 -34.22
C VAL A 48 6.85 -46.01 -34.12
N ALA A 49 6.54 -46.81 -35.15
CA ALA A 49 5.38 -47.71 -35.15
C ALA A 49 5.49 -48.77 -34.04
N GLU A 50 6.69 -49.32 -33.84
CA GLU A 50 7.02 -50.28 -32.77
C GLU A 50 7.18 -49.61 -31.38
N ARG A 51 7.10 -48.27 -31.31
CA ARG A 51 7.21 -47.45 -30.08
C ARG A 51 8.58 -47.51 -29.39
N HIS A 52 9.64 -47.87 -30.12
CA HIS A 52 11.01 -47.82 -29.61
C HIS A 52 11.52 -46.38 -29.47
N ILE A 53 11.14 -45.50 -30.40
CA ILE A 53 11.43 -44.07 -30.37
C ILE A 53 10.15 -43.25 -30.63
N THR A 54 10.15 -41.96 -30.32
CA THR A 54 9.00 -41.08 -30.58
C THR A 54 9.06 -40.45 -31.98
N PRO A 55 7.94 -39.95 -32.53
CA PRO A 55 7.94 -39.16 -33.75
C PRO A 55 8.90 -37.96 -33.68
N TYR A 56 9.05 -37.36 -32.50
CA TYR A 56 9.99 -36.28 -32.26
C TYR A 56 11.44 -36.75 -32.39
N HIS A 57 11.82 -37.90 -31.80
CA HIS A 57 13.16 -38.48 -31.96
C HIS A 57 13.48 -38.77 -33.42
N ALA A 58 12.56 -39.43 -34.13
CA ALA A 58 12.70 -39.71 -35.56
C ALA A 58 12.94 -38.44 -36.37
N LYS A 59 12.11 -37.41 -36.16
CA LYS A 59 12.23 -36.12 -36.86
C LYS A 59 13.56 -35.41 -36.55
N SER A 60 13.98 -35.39 -35.28
CA SER A 60 15.24 -34.76 -34.87
C SER A 60 16.47 -35.48 -35.44
N LEU A 61 16.49 -36.81 -35.38
CA LEU A 61 17.60 -37.61 -35.91
C LEU A 61 17.70 -37.52 -37.42
N LEU A 62 16.57 -37.56 -38.15
CA LEU A 62 16.54 -37.38 -39.60
C LEU A 62 17.00 -35.98 -40.03
N ALA A 63 16.78 -34.96 -39.20
CA ALA A 63 17.30 -33.61 -39.39
C ALA A 63 18.79 -33.46 -39.02
N GLY A 64 19.44 -34.53 -38.54
CA GLY A 64 20.84 -34.52 -38.11
C GLY A 64 21.09 -33.97 -36.70
N HIS A 65 20.04 -33.78 -35.89
CA HIS A 65 20.15 -33.33 -34.50
C HIS A 65 20.27 -34.52 -33.55
N VAL A 66 21.51 -34.86 -33.19
CA VAL A 66 21.88 -36.03 -32.40
C VAL A 66 21.97 -35.68 -30.91
N GLY A 67 20.82 -35.34 -30.30
CA GLY A 67 20.66 -35.19 -28.84
C GLY A 67 21.56 -34.14 -28.16
N PRO A 68 21.60 -34.11 -26.80
CA PRO A 68 21.13 -35.14 -25.86
C PRO A 68 19.60 -35.19 -25.71
N PHE A 69 19.03 -36.40 -25.60
CA PHE A 69 17.60 -36.64 -25.31
C PHE A 69 17.33 -37.10 -23.88
N ILE A 70 18.38 -37.33 -23.10
CA ILE A 70 18.32 -37.77 -21.70
C ILE A 70 19.00 -36.71 -20.83
N PHE A 71 18.30 -36.28 -19.79
CA PHE A 71 18.72 -35.24 -18.84
C PHE A 71 18.53 -35.79 -17.42
N GLY A 72 19.63 -36.21 -16.80
CA GLY A 72 19.56 -36.98 -15.56
C GLY A 72 18.80 -38.29 -15.76
N ASP A 73 17.78 -38.53 -14.94
CA ASP A 73 16.92 -39.72 -15.03
C ASP A 73 15.71 -39.52 -15.96
N TYR A 74 15.67 -38.44 -16.73
CA TYR A 74 14.53 -38.08 -17.55
C TYR A 74 14.86 -38.16 -19.04
N ARG A 75 14.02 -38.88 -19.79
CA ARG A 75 14.07 -38.89 -21.24
C ARG A 75 13.02 -37.96 -21.81
N VAL A 76 13.45 -37.02 -22.66
CA VAL A 76 12.55 -36.18 -23.47
C VAL A 76 11.92 -37.06 -24.53
N ASN A 77 10.60 -37.04 -24.62
CA ASN A 77 9.84 -37.83 -25.58
C ASN A 77 9.27 -36.95 -26.70
N ASP A 78 8.37 -36.02 -26.37
CA ASP A 78 7.66 -35.21 -27.37
C ASP A 78 7.68 -33.74 -26.99
N ARG A 79 7.73 -32.86 -27.99
CA ARG A 79 7.61 -31.42 -27.77
C ARG A 79 6.16 -31.03 -27.63
N LEU A 80 5.82 -30.28 -26.59
CA LEU A 80 4.48 -29.72 -26.44
C LEU A 80 4.32 -28.47 -27.32
N PRO A 81 3.17 -28.30 -28.01
CA PRO A 81 2.85 -27.06 -28.72
C PRO A 81 2.73 -25.87 -27.75
N GLY A 82 2.91 -24.64 -28.24
CA GLY A 82 2.68 -23.42 -27.44
C GLY A 82 3.75 -23.08 -26.39
N GLY A 83 5.04 -23.31 -26.67
CA GLY A 83 6.12 -22.89 -25.78
C GLY A 83 6.51 -21.43 -26.00
N GLY A 84 6.20 -20.55 -25.04
CA GLY A 84 6.65 -19.15 -24.99
C GLY A 84 8.15 -19.00 -24.76
N LYS A 85 8.55 -18.27 -23.70
CA LYS A 85 9.95 -18.20 -23.23
C LYS A 85 10.48 -19.51 -22.64
N THR A 86 9.69 -20.57 -22.52
CA THR A 86 10.12 -21.89 -22.04
C THR A 86 9.79 -22.99 -23.03
N ARG A 87 10.76 -23.87 -23.28
CA ARG A 87 10.57 -25.03 -24.16
C ARG A 87 10.04 -26.19 -23.32
N ARG A 88 8.78 -26.56 -23.54
CA ARG A 88 8.09 -27.63 -22.80
C ARG A 88 8.14 -28.94 -23.58
N PHE A 89 8.45 -30.02 -22.87
CA PHE A 89 8.47 -31.37 -23.43
C PHE A 89 7.76 -32.35 -22.51
N CYS A 90 7.00 -33.27 -23.10
CA CYS A 90 6.63 -34.50 -22.45
C CYS A 90 7.89 -35.37 -22.29
N GLY A 91 8.07 -35.96 -21.13
CA GLY A 91 9.13 -36.93 -20.91
C GLY A 91 8.73 -38.04 -19.95
N VAL A 92 9.71 -38.90 -19.68
CA VAL A 92 9.54 -40.08 -18.83
C VAL A 92 10.70 -40.16 -17.87
N HIS A 93 10.39 -40.35 -16.58
CA HIS A 93 11.37 -40.72 -15.57
C HIS A 93 11.75 -42.19 -15.75
N LEU A 94 12.99 -42.46 -16.15
CA LEU A 94 13.47 -43.76 -16.61
C LEU A 94 13.31 -44.87 -15.56
N PRO A 95 13.66 -44.70 -14.26
CA PRO A 95 13.53 -45.74 -13.26
C PRO A 95 12.08 -46.22 -13.05
N THR A 96 11.14 -45.28 -13.06
CA THR A 96 9.73 -45.56 -12.68
C THR A 96 8.78 -45.64 -13.87
N LYS A 97 9.25 -45.26 -15.06
CA LYS A 97 8.46 -45.06 -16.28
C LYS A 97 7.32 -44.05 -16.14
N HIS A 98 7.35 -43.22 -15.09
CA HIS A 98 6.34 -42.18 -14.85
C HIS A 98 6.47 -41.04 -15.85
N LYS A 99 5.34 -40.52 -16.33
CA LYS A 99 5.31 -39.44 -17.32
C LYS A 99 5.34 -38.09 -16.61
N VAL A 100 6.19 -37.19 -17.11
CA VAL A 100 6.38 -35.85 -16.54
C VAL A 100 6.42 -34.80 -17.64
N ILE A 101 6.32 -33.53 -17.27
CA ILE A 101 6.58 -32.38 -18.14
C ILE A 101 7.92 -31.77 -17.73
N LEU A 102 8.79 -31.55 -18.72
CA LEU A 102 10.07 -30.88 -18.58
C LEU A 102 9.96 -29.46 -19.14
N HIS A 103 10.22 -28.47 -18.29
CA HIS A 103 10.23 -27.06 -18.63
C HIS A 103 11.67 -26.59 -18.71
N PHE A 104 12.19 -26.43 -19.92
CA PHE A 104 13.54 -25.91 -20.15
C PHE A 104 13.49 -24.38 -20.14
N SER A 105 14.37 -23.77 -19.34
CA SER A 105 14.65 -22.35 -19.45
C SER A 105 15.18 -22.02 -20.85
N SER A 106 14.72 -20.92 -21.45
CA SER A 106 15.38 -20.39 -22.64
C SER A 106 16.78 -19.91 -22.29
N ASN A 107 17.72 -20.18 -23.20
CA ASN A 107 19.13 -19.81 -23.21
C ASN A 107 19.82 -19.80 -21.84
N PRO A 108 20.56 -20.86 -21.45
CA PRO A 108 21.26 -20.94 -20.17
C PRO A 108 22.15 -19.71 -19.87
N ASP A 109 22.69 -19.09 -20.93
CA ASP A 109 23.57 -17.92 -20.86
C ASP A 109 22.83 -16.58 -20.62
N GLU A 110 21.51 -16.51 -20.85
CA GLU A 110 20.71 -15.29 -20.62
C GLU A 110 20.22 -15.16 -19.17
N ILE A 111 20.17 -16.27 -18.42
CA ILE A 111 19.70 -16.28 -17.03
C ILE A 111 20.90 -16.51 -16.11
N THR A 112 21.24 -15.48 -15.33
CA THR A 112 22.31 -15.57 -14.33
C THR A 112 22.01 -16.66 -13.31
N ASP A 113 23.05 -17.17 -12.64
CA ASP A 113 22.87 -18.21 -11.63
C ASP A 113 22.02 -17.72 -10.45
N ASP A 114 22.11 -16.44 -10.09
CA ASP A 114 21.27 -15.82 -9.06
C ASP A 114 19.78 -15.78 -9.47
N GLN A 115 19.49 -15.41 -10.72
CA GLN A 115 18.12 -15.42 -11.23
C GLN A 115 17.53 -16.83 -11.29
N TRP A 116 18.35 -17.83 -11.62
CA TRP A 116 17.92 -19.22 -11.61
C TRP A 116 17.73 -19.75 -10.18
N ALA A 117 18.59 -19.35 -9.25
CA ALA A 117 18.46 -19.69 -7.83
C ALA A 117 17.15 -19.15 -7.25
N ALA A 118 16.78 -17.90 -7.56
CA ALA A 118 15.51 -17.31 -7.15
C ALA A 118 14.30 -18.09 -7.71
N LYS A 119 14.37 -18.55 -8.97
CA LYS A 119 13.35 -19.44 -9.56
C LYS A 119 13.29 -20.80 -8.87
N CYS A 120 14.43 -21.38 -8.50
CA CYS A 120 14.47 -22.65 -7.78
C CYS A 120 13.89 -22.54 -6.38
N ASP A 121 14.17 -21.45 -5.65
CA ASP A 121 13.57 -21.19 -4.34
C ASP A 121 12.04 -21.07 -4.46
N TYR A 122 11.59 -20.28 -5.43
CA TYR A 122 10.16 -20.12 -5.72
C TYR A 122 9.50 -21.45 -6.10
N PHE A 123 10.17 -22.28 -6.90
CA PHE A 123 9.73 -23.63 -7.24
C PHE A 123 9.60 -24.53 -6.01
N CYS A 124 10.58 -24.49 -5.10
CA CYS A 124 10.56 -25.28 -3.86
C CYS A 124 9.35 -24.93 -2.99
N ARG A 125 8.97 -23.64 -2.93
CA ARG A 125 7.76 -23.19 -2.23
C ARG A 125 6.50 -23.71 -2.89
N HIS A 126 6.40 -23.64 -4.22
CA HIS A 126 5.29 -24.23 -4.97
C HIS A 126 5.19 -25.74 -4.75
N ARG A 127 6.31 -26.46 -4.75
CA ARG A 127 6.35 -27.91 -4.47
C ARG A 127 5.79 -28.29 -3.11
N ALA A 128 5.95 -27.44 -2.10
CA ALA A 128 5.38 -27.69 -0.78
C ALA A 128 3.85 -27.62 -0.76
N VAL A 129 3.23 -26.97 -1.75
CA VAL A 129 1.77 -26.86 -1.88
C VAL A 129 1.22 -28.04 -2.68
N VAL A 130 0.38 -28.83 -2.01
CA VAL A 130 -0.31 -30.00 -2.58
C VAL A 130 -1.81 -29.75 -2.52
N ASP A 131 -2.46 -29.79 -3.68
CA ASP A 131 -3.89 -29.54 -3.81
C ASP A 131 -4.47 -30.38 -4.96
N PRO A 132 -5.69 -30.92 -4.84
CA PRO A 132 -6.36 -31.64 -5.93
C PRO A 132 -6.50 -30.83 -7.20
N HIS A 133 -6.71 -29.52 -7.13
CA HIS A 133 -6.88 -28.63 -8.26
C HIS A 133 -5.59 -28.06 -8.83
N LEU A 134 -4.41 -28.43 -8.31
CA LEU A 134 -3.10 -27.97 -8.82
C LEU A 134 -2.23 -29.13 -9.34
N ASP A 135 -1.59 -28.96 -10.51
CA ASP A 135 -0.56 -29.90 -10.97
C ASP A 135 0.57 -30.07 -9.96
N ARG A 136 1.23 -31.22 -9.83
CA ARG A 136 2.37 -31.35 -8.89
C ARG A 136 3.67 -30.78 -9.45
N CYS A 137 4.41 -30.07 -8.61
CA CYS A 137 5.81 -29.71 -8.84
C CYS A 137 6.73 -30.78 -8.22
N TYR A 138 7.71 -31.29 -8.96
CA TYR A 138 8.55 -32.40 -8.50
C TYR A 138 9.97 -31.97 -8.11
N GLU A 139 10.78 -31.58 -9.08
CA GLU A 139 12.17 -31.16 -8.84
C GLU A 139 12.68 -30.21 -9.94
N THR A 140 13.86 -29.64 -9.71
CA THR A 140 14.62 -28.88 -10.69
C THR A 140 15.97 -29.55 -10.96
N ILE A 141 16.44 -29.47 -12.20
CA ILE A 141 17.76 -29.93 -12.62
C ILE A 141 18.56 -28.70 -13.02
N THR A 142 19.68 -28.47 -12.33
CA THR A 142 20.62 -27.39 -12.62
C THR A 142 21.94 -27.99 -13.11
N ARG A 143 22.30 -27.72 -14.37
CA ARG A 143 23.59 -28.06 -14.99
C ARG A 143 24.08 -26.86 -15.78
N THR A 144 25.38 -26.80 -16.04
CA THR A 144 26.01 -25.70 -16.82
C THR A 144 25.36 -25.53 -18.19
N THR A 145 24.92 -26.63 -18.83
CA THR A 145 24.33 -26.61 -20.17
C THR A 145 22.81 -26.49 -20.19
N HIS A 146 22.12 -26.72 -19.07
CA HIS A 146 20.66 -26.72 -19.03
C HIS A 146 20.10 -26.54 -17.62
N LYS A 147 18.99 -25.82 -17.57
CA LYS A 147 18.22 -25.48 -16.38
C LYS A 147 16.78 -25.95 -16.63
N ILE A 148 16.31 -26.94 -15.88
CA ILE A 148 15.03 -27.64 -16.13
C ILE A 148 14.19 -27.66 -14.85
N ALA A 149 12.89 -27.36 -14.95
CA ALA A 149 11.90 -27.65 -13.92
C ALA A 149 10.99 -28.80 -14.35
N ILE A 150 10.60 -29.66 -13.42
CA ILE A 150 9.86 -30.89 -13.70
C ILE A 150 8.51 -30.85 -12.96
N THR A 151 7.42 -30.97 -13.72
CA THR A 151 6.05 -31.00 -13.19
C THR A 151 5.27 -32.20 -13.68
N GLU A 152 4.08 -32.38 -13.12
CA GLU A 152 3.16 -33.45 -13.47
C GLU A 152 2.64 -33.34 -14.91
N ASN A 153 2.55 -34.49 -15.57
CA ASN A 153 1.84 -34.61 -16.83
C ASN A 153 0.36 -34.90 -16.58
N VAL A 154 -0.42 -33.84 -16.38
CA VAL A 154 -1.87 -33.91 -16.19
C VAL A 154 -2.54 -34.34 -17.49
N LYS A 155 -3.32 -35.43 -17.45
CA LYS A 155 -4.11 -35.87 -18.60
C LYS A 155 -5.47 -35.21 -18.60
N GLY A 156 -5.83 -34.58 -19.70
CA GLY A 156 -7.16 -34.02 -19.92
C GLY A 156 -7.18 -33.19 -21.19
N GLN A 157 -8.27 -32.46 -21.38
CA GLN A 157 -8.41 -31.45 -22.41
C GLN A 157 -8.20 -30.07 -21.78
N SER A 158 -7.44 -29.17 -22.40
CA SER A 158 -7.31 -27.81 -21.87
C SER A 158 -8.57 -27.00 -22.10
N ALA A 159 -8.82 -25.96 -21.29
CA ALA A 159 -9.91 -25.04 -21.51
C ALA A 159 -9.76 -24.29 -22.85
N ALA A 160 -8.52 -24.07 -23.32
CA ALA A 160 -8.23 -23.59 -24.67
C ALA A 160 -8.73 -24.56 -25.76
N ASP A 161 -8.47 -25.86 -25.63
CA ASP A 161 -8.95 -26.86 -26.59
C ASP A 161 -10.48 -26.96 -26.60
N LEU A 162 -11.12 -26.80 -25.42
CA LEU A 162 -12.57 -26.75 -25.30
C LEU A 162 -13.14 -25.54 -26.03
N LEU A 163 -12.53 -24.37 -25.83
CA LEU A 163 -12.89 -23.12 -26.49
C LEU A 163 -12.73 -23.21 -28.02
N GLU A 164 -11.61 -23.74 -28.50
CA GLU A 164 -11.33 -23.89 -29.93
C GLU A 164 -12.41 -24.76 -30.62
N LYS A 165 -12.81 -25.85 -29.96
CA LYS A 165 -13.80 -26.81 -30.44
C LYS A 165 -15.23 -26.26 -30.42
N GLN A 166 -15.62 -25.58 -29.34
CA GLN A 166 -17.00 -25.15 -29.11
C GLN A 166 -17.28 -23.70 -29.52
N LYS A 167 -16.23 -22.91 -29.80
CA LYS A 167 -16.23 -21.45 -30.00
C LYS A 167 -16.64 -20.64 -28.77
N ARG A 168 -17.57 -21.16 -27.97
CA ARG A 168 -17.98 -20.67 -26.64
C ARG A 168 -18.25 -21.87 -25.75
N VAL A 169 -17.84 -21.80 -24.49
CA VAL A 169 -18.11 -22.82 -23.49
C VAL A 169 -19.44 -22.50 -22.80
N PRO A 170 -20.35 -23.48 -22.63
CA PRO A 170 -21.61 -23.26 -21.91
C PRO A 170 -21.39 -22.68 -20.52
N VAL A 171 -22.26 -21.73 -20.13
CA VAL A 171 -22.14 -20.99 -18.85
C VAL A 171 -21.89 -21.92 -17.65
N PRO A 172 -22.65 -23.02 -17.44
CA PRO A 172 -22.43 -23.84 -16.26
C PRO A 172 -21.08 -24.54 -16.23
N LEU A 173 -20.59 -24.97 -17.39
CA LEU A 173 -19.29 -25.61 -17.52
C LEU A 173 -18.16 -24.59 -17.37
N ALA A 174 -18.28 -23.40 -17.94
CA ALA A 174 -17.27 -22.34 -17.81
C ALA A 174 -17.13 -21.88 -16.35
N CYS A 175 -18.26 -21.70 -15.65
CA CYS A 175 -18.28 -21.32 -14.25
C CYS A 175 -17.67 -22.41 -13.36
N ASP A 176 -18.00 -23.69 -13.58
CA ASP A 176 -17.41 -24.79 -12.79
C ASP A 176 -15.91 -24.96 -13.05
N ILE A 177 -15.45 -24.80 -14.30
CA ILE A 177 -14.02 -24.81 -14.65
C ILE A 177 -13.27 -23.73 -13.85
N VAL A 178 -13.80 -22.52 -13.82
CA VAL A 178 -13.16 -21.38 -13.16
C VAL A 178 -13.28 -21.46 -11.64
N ARG A 179 -14.42 -21.94 -11.12
CA ARG A 179 -14.64 -22.20 -9.68
C ARG A 179 -13.60 -23.19 -9.16
N GLN A 180 -13.43 -24.35 -9.79
CA GLN A 180 -12.45 -25.34 -9.36
C GLN A 180 -11.00 -24.82 -9.49
N ALA A 181 -10.69 -24.02 -10.52
CA ALA A 181 -9.39 -23.36 -10.60
C ALA A 181 -9.16 -22.35 -9.45
N ALA A 182 -10.20 -21.63 -9.03
CA ALA A 182 -10.16 -20.72 -7.89
C ALA A 182 -9.89 -21.46 -6.56
N CYS A 183 -10.40 -22.69 -6.38
CA CYS A 183 -10.07 -23.53 -5.23
C CYS A 183 -8.54 -23.75 -5.12
N GLY A 184 -7.89 -24.12 -6.22
CA GLY A 184 -6.42 -24.28 -6.26
C GLY A 184 -5.67 -22.96 -6.00
N LEU A 185 -6.19 -21.83 -6.49
CA LEU A 185 -5.61 -20.51 -6.23
C LEU A 185 -5.70 -20.11 -4.76
N GLN A 186 -6.80 -20.45 -4.08
CA GLN A 186 -6.91 -20.20 -2.65
C GLN A 186 -5.81 -20.93 -1.88
N THR A 187 -5.55 -22.19 -2.21
CA THR A 187 -4.49 -22.98 -1.57
C THR A 187 -3.10 -22.36 -1.80
N LEU A 188 -2.83 -21.80 -2.99
CA LEU A 188 -1.60 -21.03 -3.23
C LEU A 188 -1.55 -19.74 -2.40
N ALA A 189 -2.66 -18.99 -2.35
CA ALA A 189 -2.75 -17.73 -1.61
C ALA A 189 -2.50 -17.94 -0.10
N ASN A 190 -3.04 -19.02 0.47
CA ASN A 190 -2.82 -19.42 1.87
C ASN A 190 -1.33 -19.71 2.16
N ALA A 191 -0.57 -20.16 1.17
CA ALA A 191 0.88 -20.36 1.25
C ALA A 191 1.70 -19.08 0.94
N GLY A 192 1.03 -17.93 0.74
CA GLY A 192 1.65 -16.67 0.34
C GLY A 192 2.27 -16.71 -1.06
N LEU A 193 1.72 -17.54 -1.95
CA LEU A 193 2.14 -17.71 -3.34
C LEU A 193 1.08 -17.15 -4.30
N ILE A 194 1.51 -16.83 -5.51
CA ILE A 194 0.71 -16.24 -6.59
C ILE A 194 1.01 -17.04 -7.86
N HIS A 195 0.04 -17.21 -8.75
CA HIS A 195 0.21 -17.97 -9.99
C HIS A 195 0.78 -17.11 -11.14
N CYS A 196 0.28 -15.88 -11.34
CA CYS A 196 0.72 -14.87 -12.32
C CYS A 196 0.74 -15.30 -13.81
N HIS A 197 0.12 -16.43 -14.15
CA HIS A 197 0.11 -16.98 -15.51
C HIS A 197 -1.14 -17.81 -15.79
N ILE A 198 -2.30 -17.30 -15.37
CA ILE A 198 -3.60 -17.95 -15.61
C ILE A 198 -4.08 -17.56 -17.01
N GLN A 199 -4.44 -18.58 -17.79
CA GLN A 199 -5.00 -18.49 -19.14
C GLN A 199 -5.59 -19.86 -19.51
N PRO A 200 -6.45 -19.97 -20.54
CA PRO A 200 -7.17 -21.21 -20.84
C PRO A 200 -6.28 -22.46 -21.09
N ASP A 201 -5.06 -22.31 -21.62
CA ASP A 201 -4.14 -23.43 -21.85
C ASP A 201 -3.49 -23.98 -20.56
N ARG A 202 -3.66 -23.26 -19.43
CA ARG A 202 -3.19 -23.66 -18.10
C ARG A 202 -4.29 -24.30 -17.26
N ILE A 203 -5.51 -24.42 -17.77
CA ILE A 203 -6.59 -25.09 -17.05
C ILE A 203 -6.93 -26.38 -17.79
N VAL A 204 -6.71 -27.53 -17.16
CA VAL A 204 -6.96 -28.85 -17.76
C VAL A 204 -8.18 -29.50 -17.12
N VAL A 205 -9.16 -29.84 -17.95
CA VAL A 205 -10.36 -30.58 -17.58
C VAL A 205 -10.12 -32.07 -17.85
N GLN A 206 -10.16 -32.87 -16.79
CA GLN A 206 -10.02 -34.32 -16.88
C GLN A 206 -11.32 -34.96 -17.39
N LYS A 207 -11.24 -36.21 -17.85
CA LYS A 207 -12.43 -36.97 -18.30
C LYS A 207 -13.49 -37.13 -17.21
N THR A 208 -13.09 -37.07 -15.94
CA THR A 208 -13.96 -37.13 -14.77
C THR A 208 -14.68 -35.81 -14.51
N GLY A 209 -14.37 -34.73 -15.23
CA GLY A 209 -14.84 -33.37 -14.96
C GLY A 209 -14.02 -32.63 -13.90
N HIS A 210 -13.02 -33.28 -13.30
CA HIS A 210 -12.10 -32.63 -12.35
C HIS A 210 -11.14 -31.67 -13.07
N VAL A 211 -10.96 -30.48 -12.53
CA VAL A 211 -10.15 -29.41 -13.12
C VAL A 211 -8.80 -29.29 -12.42
N ARG A 212 -7.75 -29.09 -13.22
CA ARG A 212 -6.36 -28.99 -12.78
C ARG A 212 -5.74 -27.73 -13.35
N LEU A 213 -5.38 -26.79 -12.49
CA LEU A 213 -4.64 -25.59 -12.83
C LEU A 213 -3.13 -25.91 -12.86
N LEU A 214 -2.52 -25.69 -14.02
CA LEU A 214 -1.12 -25.97 -14.31
C LEU A 214 -0.23 -24.78 -13.95
N ARG A 215 0.69 -24.99 -13.02
CA ARG A 215 1.63 -23.97 -12.57
C ARG A 215 2.70 -23.70 -13.63
N ASP A 216 3.19 -22.46 -13.65
CA ASP A 216 4.42 -22.13 -14.38
C ASP A 216 5.59 -21.98 -13.41
N PRO A 217 6.35 -23.05 -13.18
CA PRO A 217 7.43 -23.07 -12.19
C PRO A 217 8.59 -22.11 -12.52
N THR A 218 8.63 -21.57 -13.74
CA THR A 218 9.73 -20.74 -14.23
C THR A 218 9.39 -19.25 -14.27
N HIS A 219 8.16 -18.90 -13.90
CA HIS A 219 7.64 -17.55 -13.91
C HIS A 219 7.62 -16.96 -12.50
N LEU A 220 8.45 -15.95 -12.26
CA LEU A 220 8.43 -15.20 -11.00
C LEU A 220 7.35 -14.12 -11.04
N PRO A 221 6.66 -13.85 -9.92
CA PRO A 221 5.67 -12.79 -9.83
C PRO A 221 6.37 -11.43 -9.82
N THR A 222 6.61 -10.88 -11.01
CA THR A 222 7.24 -9.57 -11.21
C THR A 222 6.44 -8.72 -12.19
N ALA A 223 6.62 -7.40 -12.12
CA ALA A 223 6.11 -6.49 -13.12
C ALA A 223 6.66 -6.85 -14.52
N VAL A 224 5.88 -6.46 -15.53
CA VAL A 224 6.14 -6.77 -16.92
C VAL A 224 6.89 -5.61 -17.57
N ASP A 225 8.03 -5.93 -18.18
CA ASP A 225 8.76 -4.97 -19.00
C ASP A 225 8.13 -4.89 -20.40
N LEU A 226 7.39 -3.81 -20.65
CA LEU A 226 6.76 -3.52 -21.92
C LEU A 226 7.72 -2.86 -22.94
N SER A 227 8.92 -2.45 -22.51
CA SER A 227 9.92 -1.84 -23.39
C SER A 227 10.77 -2.87 -24.13
N ALA A 228 10.81 -4.11 -23.62
CA ALA A 228 11.55 -5.20 -24.23
C ALA A 228 10.97 -5.63 -25.60
N PRO A 229 11.80 -5.90 -26.63
CA PRO A 229 11.32 -6.36 -27.92
C PRO A 229 10.56 -7.70 -27.81
N ASP A 230 9.30 -7.72 -28.25
CA ASP A 230 8.49 -8.94 -28.30
C ASP A 230 8.54 -9.60 -29.68
N ALA A 231 9.74 -9.99 -30.12
CA ALA A 231 9.99 -10.52 -31.47
C ALA A 231 9.16 -11.76 -31.83
N LYS A 232 8.63 -12.48 -30.83
CA LYS A 232 7.83 -13.71 -31.02
C LYS A 232 6.35 -13.54 -30.65
N GLY A 233 5.93 -12.33 -30.26
CA GLY A 233 4.53 -12.04 -29.90
C GLY A 233 4.04 -12.68 -28.60
N TYR A 234 4.94 -13.26 -27.79
CA TYR A 234 4.54 -13.97 -26.58
C TYR A 234 4.01 -13.03 -25.51
N LEU A 235 4.62 -11.85 -25.38
CA LEU A 235 4.16 -10.86 -24.43
C LEU A 235 2.82 -10.27 -24.88
N ARG A 236 2.64 -10.05 -26.19
CA ARG A 236 1.38 -9.64 -26.80
C ARG A 236 0.24 -10.61 -26.52
N ASP A 237 0.49 -11.92 -26.61
CA ASP A 237 -0.55 -12.92 -26.37
C ASP A 237 -0.85 -13.05 -24.88
N ARG A 238 0.19 -13.02 -24.04
CA ARG A 238 0.03 -13.04 -22.57
C ARG A 238 -0.69 -11.82 -22.03
N ALA A 239 -0.49 -10.66 -22.66
CA ALA A 239 -1.15 -9.40 -22.31
C ALA A 239 -2.68 -9.44 -22.40
N ASN A 240 -3.28 -10.48 -22.98
CA ASN A 240 -4.73 -10.71 -22.93
C ASN A 240 -5.30 -10.97 -21.52
N TYR A 241 -4.45 -11.39 -20.57
CA TYR A 241 -4.87 -11.81 -19.22
C TYR A 241 -4.13 -11.07 -18.10
N LEU A 242 -3.20 -10.18 -18.45
CA LEU A 242 -2.39 -9.50 -17.46
C LEU A 242 -3.21 -8.45 -16.70
N ALA A 243 -3.11 -8.49 -15.38
CA ALA A 243 -3.73 -7.49 -14.53
C ALA A 243 -3.05 -6.11 -14.69
N PRO A 244 -3.79 -4.99 -14.66
CA PRO A 244 -3.26 -3.63 -14.88
C PRO A 244 -2.08 -3.27 -13.99
N GLU A 245 -2.08 -3.76 -12.75
CA GLU A 245 -1.02 -3.51 -11.77
C GLU A 245 0.34 -4.09 -12.16
N LEU A 246 0.40 -5.06 -13.08
CA LEU A 246 1.66 -5.63 -13.57
C LEU A 246 2.49 -4.65 -14.40
N MET A 247 1.92 -3.49 -14.78
CA MET A 247 2.68 -2.37 -15.35
C MET A 247 3.49 -1.59 -14.31
N ASN A 248 3.20 -1.76 -13.02
CA ASN A 248 3.80 -0.97 -11.95
C ASN A 248 4.85 -1.79 -11.17
N PRO A 249 6.16 -1.52 -11.34
CA PRO A 249 7.23 -2.26 -10.67
C PRO A 249 7.26 -2.08 -9.14
N THR A 250 6.60 -1.04 -8.61
CA THR A 250 6.55 -0.76 -7.17
C THR A 250 5.36 -1.40 -6.46
N ARG A 251 4.40 -1.96 -7.22
CA ARG A 251 3.20 -2.56 -6.65
C ARG A 251 3.51 -3.98 -6.17
N ARG A 252 3.16 -4.28 -4.92
CA ARG A 252 3.18 -5.64 -4.41
C ARG A 252 2.03 -6.43 -5.03
N LEU A 253 2.36 -7.58 -5.61
CA LEU A 253 1.39 -8.52 -6.17
C LEU A 253 0.86 -9.43 -5.06
N ASP A 254 -0.39 -9.88 -5.21
CA ASP A 254 -1.00 -10.95 -4.42
C ASP A 254 -2.14 -11.63 -5.22
N THR A 255 -2.98 -12.43 -4.54
CA THR A 255 -4.05 -13.24 -5.14
C THR A 255 -5.03 -12.45 -6.03
N ARG A 256 -5.28 -11.15 -5.79
CA ARG A 256 -6.26 -10.41 -6.63
C ARG A 256 -5.72 -10.10 -8.02
N THR A 257 -4.40 -10.23 -8.22
CA THR A 257 -3.75 -10.26 -9.54
C THR A 257 -4.21 -11.49 -10.33
N ASP A 258 -4.26 -12.64 -9.65
CA ASP A 258 -4.69 -13.91 -10.23
C ASP A 258 -6.21 -13.92 -10.49
N ILE A 259 -7.00 -13.34 -9.58
CA ILE A 259 -8.46 -13.19 -9.75
C ILE A 259 -8.78 -12.43 -11.04
N TYR A 260 -8.00 -11.40 -11.38
CA TYR A 260 -8.19 -10.66 -12.64
C TYR A 260 -7.90 -11.52 -13.86
N ALA A 261 -6.78 -12.25 -13.86
CA ALA A 261 -6.43 -13.16 -14.95
C ALA A 261 -7.45 -14.29 -15.11
N LEU A 262 -7.99 -14.76 -13.98
CA LEU A 262 -9.07 -15.74 -13.93
C LEU A 262 -10.38 -15.16 -14.49
N GLY A 263 -10.68 -13.89 -14.21
CA GLY A 263 -11.82 -13.18 -14.80
C GLY A 263 -11.69 -13.02 -16.32
N CYS A 264 -10.48 -12.72 -16.81
CA CYS A 264 -10.21 -12.64 -18.25
C CYS A 264 -10.44 -14.01 -18.91
N THR A 265 -10.00 -15.07 -18.24
CA THR A 265 -10.18 -16.46 -18.68
C THR A 265 -11.66 -16.83 -18.72
N LEU A 266 -12.43 -16.52 -17.66
CA LEU A 266 -13.87 -16.78 -17.62
C LEU A 266 -14.60 -16.03 -18.74
N PHE A 267 -14.29 -14.74 -18.92
CA PHE A 267 -14.86 -13.93 -19.99
C PHE A 267 -14.61 -14.57 -21.36
N GLU A 268 -13.37 -14.98 -21.66
CA GLU A 268 -13.04 -15.57 -22.94
C GLU A 268 -13.76 -16.91 -23.16
N LEU A 269 -13.85 -17.76 -22.13
CA LEU A 269 -14.57 -19.03 -22.23
C LEU A 269 -16.05 -18.81 -22.56
N LEU A 270 -16.67 -17.78 -21.99
CA LEU A 270 -18.08 -17.44 -22.19
C LEU A 270 -18.34 -16.77 -23.55
N VAL A 271 -17.51 -15.79 -23.91
CA VAL A 271 -17.75 -14.91 -25.07
C VAL A 271 -17.11 -15.46 -26.35
N GLY A 272 -16.07 -16.28 -26.24
CA GLY A 272 -15.33 -16.85 -27.37
C GLY A 272 -14.10 -16.05 -27.79
N HIS A 273 -13.87 -14.88 -27.18
CA HIS A 273 -12.69 -14.05 -27.38
C HIS A 273 -12.35 -13.29 -26.10
N VAL A 274 -11.10 -12.86 -25.99
CA VAL A 274 -10.58 -12.10 -24.85
C VAL A 274 -11.29 -10.75 -24.67
N PRO A 275 -11.30 -10.15 -23.45
CA PRO A 275 -11.95 -8.87 -23.19
C PRO A 275 -11.43 -7.72 -24.07
N PHE A 276 -10.10 -7.67 -24.30
CA PHE A 276 -9.45 -6.62 -25.09
C PHE A 276 -8.60 -7.21 -26.22
N ALA A 277 -9.26 -7.57 -27.32
CA ALA A 277 -8.61 -8.22 -28.47
C ALA A 277 -7.80 -7.24 -29.35
N GLY A 278 -6.78 -7.73 -30.06
CA GLY A 278 -5.98 -6.95 -31.02
C GLY A 278 -4.88 -6.07 -30.40
N GLY A 279 -4.10 -5.40 -31.25
CA GLY A 279 -3.06 -4.44 -30.83
C GLY A 279 -1.76 -5.04 -30.26
N SER A 280 -0.84 -4.15 -29.91
CA SER A 280 0.42 -4.47 -29.24
C SER A 280 0.20 -4.83 -27.75
N ALA A 281 1.21 -5.41 -27.10
CA ALA A 281 1.15 -5.70 -25.67
C ALA A 281 0.86 -4.43 -24.85
N GLN A 282 1.50 -3.32 -25.20
CA GLN A 282 1.31 -2.04 -24.52
C GLN A 282 -0.12 -1.51 -24.70
N GLU A 283 -0.66 -1.55 -25.91
CA GLU A 283 -2.04 -1.13 -26.19
C GLU A 283 -3.06 -1.96 -25.42
N LYS A 284 -2.85 -3.28 -25.32
CA LYS A 284 -3.69 -4.15 -24.49
C LYS A 284 -3.60 -3.77 -23.03
N MET A 285 -2.41 -3.56 -22.48
CA MET A 285 -2.24 -3.17 -21.09
C MET A 285 -2.92 -1.82 -20.76
N VAL A 286 -2.85 -0.85 -21.69
CA VAL A 286 -3.59 0.42 -21.57
C VAL A 286 -5.09 0.16 -21.50
N ARG A 287 -5.66 -0.66 -22.40
CA ARG A 287 -7.09 -1.02 -22.35
C ARG A 287 -7.47 -1.79 -21.09
N HIS A 288 -6.64 -2.74 -20.68
CA HIS A 288 -6.80 -3.42 -19.40
C HIS A 288 -6.87 -2.44 -18.24
N SER A 289 -6.18 -1.30 -18.28
CA SER A 289 -6.20 -0.26 -17.24
C SER A 289 -7.33 0.77 -17.33
N GLN A 290 -7.89 1.03 -18.51
CA GLN A 290 -8.81 2.16 -18.76
C GLN A 290 -10.16 1.77 -19.32
N GLU A 291 -10.21 0.81 -20.25
CA GLU A 291 -11.42 0.50 -21.02
C GLU A 291 -12.33 -0.44 -20.22
N PRO A 292 -13.63 -0.14 -20.08
CA PRO A 292 -14.57 -1.07 -19.47
C PRO A 292 -14.72 -2.33 -20.33
N ILE A 293 -15.04 -3.46 -19.71
CA ILE A 293 -15.38 -4.67 -20.46
C ILE A 293 -16.78 -4.53 -21.05
N ILE A 294 -17.04 -5.25 -22.15
CA ILE A 294 -18.41 -5.41 -22.66
C ILE A 294 -19.22 -6.21 -21.64
N SER A 295 -20.45 -5.80 -21.35
CA SER A 295 -21.34 -6.53 -20.44
C SER A 295 -21.64 -7.93 -20.98
N LEU A 296 -21.58 -8.95 -20.11
CA LEU A 296 -21.96 -10.31 -20.50
C LEU A 296 -23.45 -10.44 -20.83
N VAL A 297 -24.29 -9.55 -20.27
CA VAL A 297 -25.71 -9.47 -20.63
C VAL A 297 -25.85 -9.10 -22.11
N ASP A 298 -25.10 -8.09 -22.55
CA ASP A 298 -25.15 -7.61 -23.94
C ASP A 298 -24.45 -8.55 -24.92
N ALA A 299 -23.33 -9.15 -24.51
CA ALA A 299 -22.50 -9.98 -25.40
C ALA A 299 -23.12 -11.35 -25.69
N ILE A 300 -23.74 -11.98 -24.68
CA ILE A 300 -24.21 -13.37 -24.76
C ILE A 300 -25.56 -13.63 -24.08
N GLY A 301 -26.22 -12.62 -23.51
CA GLY A 301 -27.48 -12.82 -22.78
C GLY A 301 -27.29 -13.57 -21.45
N ALA A 302 -26.14 -13.40 -20.78
CA ALA A 302 -25.89 -14.02 -19.49
C ALA A 302 -26.78 -13.44 -18.37
N PRO A 303 -27.03 -14.19 -17.27
CA PRO A 303 -27.67 -13.63 -16.08
C PRO A 303 -26.93 -12.40 -15.55
N ALA A 304 -27.69 -11.39 -15.11
CA ALA A 304 -27.13 -10.13 -14.60
C ALA A 304 -26.14 -10.36 -13.45
N ASP A 305 -26.49 -11.25 -12.52
CA ASP A 305 -25.66 -11.62 -11.38
C ASP A 305 -24.30 -12.21 -11.82
N LEU A 306 -24.27 -13.04 -12.87
CA LEU A 306 -23.00 -13.56 -13.41
C LEU A 306 -22.18 -12.45 -14.08
N ALA A 307 -22.84 -11.54 -14.79
CA ALA A 307 -22.17 -10.39 -15.39
C ALA A 307 -21.53 -9.49 -14.32
N GLU A 308 -22.19 -9.32 -13.19
CA GLU A 308 -21.67 -8.59 -12.04
C GLU A 308 -20.45 -9.29 -11.42
N VAL A 309 -20.49 -10.62 -11.25
CA VAL A 309 -19.33 -11.40 -10.76
C VAL A 309 -18.11 -11.20 -11.66
N VAL A 310 -18.28 -11.35 -12.98
CA VAL A 310 -17.16 -11.16 -13.93
C VAL A 310 -16.67 -9.71 -13.92
N THR A 311 -17.56 -8.74 -13.76
CA THR A 311 -17.22 -7.31 -13.62
C THR A 311 -16.38 -7.06 -12.38
N HIS A 312 -16.72 -7.66 -11.23
CA HIS A 312 -15.92 -7.59 -10.01
C HIS A 312 -14.54 -8.24 -10.18
N MET A 313 -14.47 -9.42 -10.79
CA MET A 313 -13.17 -10.07 -11.07
C MET A 313 -12.27 -9.20 -11.97
N LEU A 314 -12.86 -8.52 -12.97
CA LEU A 314 -12.18 -7.68 -13.95
C LEU A 314 -12.11 -6.20 -13.57
N ALA A 315 -12.39 -5.86 -12.31
CA ALA A 315 -12.34 -4.49 -11.85
C ALA A 315 -10.92 -3.91 -12.01
N LYS A 316 -10.83 -2.71 -12.57
CA LYS A 316 -9.56 -2.01 -12.84
C LYS A 316 -8.87 -1.65 -11.54
N ASN A 317 -9.66 -1.12 -10.62
CA ASN A 317 -9.24 -0.91 -9.25
C ASN A 317 -9.14 -2.26 -8.55
N TYR A 318 -7.91 -2.63 -8.25
CA TYR A 318 -7.54 -3.83 -7.52
C TYR A 318 -8.30 -4.02 -6.18
N ASN A 319 -8.74 -2.94 -5.51
CA ASN A 319 -9.49 -3.01 -4.25
C ASN A 319 -10.98 -3.33 -4.40
N VAL A 320 -11.53 -3.25 -5.63
CA VAL A 320 -12.93 -3.57 -5.93
C VAL A 320 -13.11 -5.05 -6.24
N ARG A 321 -12.02 -5.74 -6.61
CA ARG A 321 -12.05 -7.19 -6.85
C ARG A 321 -12.32 -7.93 -5.56
N PHE A 322 -12.80 -9.17 -5.70
CA PHE A 322 -12.83 -10.13 -4.61
C PHE A 322 -11.50 -10.18 -3.87
N GLU A 323 -11.56 -10.18 -2.54
CA GLU A 323 -10.38 -10.13 -1.69
C GLU A 323 -9.63 -11.48 -1.69
N SER A 324 -10.36 -12.58 -1.84
CA SER A 324 -9.85 -13.94 -1.85
C SER A 324 -10.45 -14.77 -3.00
N ALA A 325 -9.78 -15.88 -3.34
CA ALA A 325 -10.28 -16.80 -4.36
C ALA A 325 -11.50 -17.58 -3.85
N ASP A 326 -11.65 -17.79 -2.54
CA ASP A 326 -12.86 -18.37 -1.94
C ASP A 326 -14.13 -17.54 -2.20
N GLN A 327 -14.02 -16.21 -2.21
CA GLN A 327 -15.15 -15.36 -2.57
C GLN A 327 -15.56 -15.57 -4.03
N VAL A 328 -14.60 -15.81 -4.93
CA VAL A 328 -14.88 -16.18 -6.33
C VAL A 328 -15.57 -17.55 -6.41
N VAL A 329 -15.11 -18.52 -5.61
CA VAL A 329 -15.74 -19.85 -5.52
C VAL A 329 -17.20 -19.72 -5.10
N ALA A 330 -17.48 -18.98 -4.02
CA ALA A 330 -18.83 -18.75 -3.53
C ALA A 330 -19.70 -18.02 -4.57
N ALA A 331 -19.15 -16.99 -5.22
CA ALA A 331 -19.87 -16.20 -6.22
C ALA A 331 -20.22 -16.99 -7.50
N LEU A 332 -19.38 -17.93 -7.93
CA LEU A 332 -19.62 -18.73 -9.13
C LEU A 332 -20.46 -19.98 -8.88
N SER A 333 -20.54 -20.45 -7.63
CA SER A 333 -21.25 -21.68 -7.26
C SER A 333 -22.71 -21.74 -7.75
N PRO A 334 -23.52 -20.66 -7.66
CA PRO A 334 -24.91 -20.68 -8.14
C PRO A 334 -25.06 -20.91 -9.66
N PHE A 335 -24.01 -20.67 -10.44
CA PHE A 335 -24.03 -20.80 -11.89
C PHE A 335 -23.40 -22.11 -12.38
N CYS A 336 -22.89 -22.96 -11.48
CA CYS A 336 -22.23 -24.21 -11.83
C CYS A 336 -23.25 -25.31 -12.14
N SER A 337 -22.82 -26.33 -12.88
CA SER A 337 -23.62 -27.54 -13.08
C SER A 337 -23.71 -28.38 -11.80
N ASP A 338 -24.87 -28.96 -11.48
CA ASP A 338 -25.07 -29.94 -10.40
C ASP A 338 -24.18 -31.16 -10.63
N VAL A 339 -23.03 -31.15 -10.00
CA VAL A 339 -22.00 -32.15 -10.23
C VAL A 339 -21.29 -32.38 -8.90
N ASP A 340 -21.37 -33.62 -8.41
CA ASP A 340 -20.81 -34.03 -7.11
C ASP A 340 -19.34 -33.61 -6.95
N ASP A 341 -19.06 -32.90 -5.84
CA ASP A 341 -17.74 -32.40 -5.43
C ASP A 341 -16.82 -33.53 -4.89
N ASP A 342 -17.30 -34.78 -4.81
CA ASP A 342 -16.56 -35.94 -4.25
C ASP A 342 -15.53 -36.57 -5.23
N ARG A 343 -14.95 -35.75 -6.11
CA ARG A 343 -14.05 -36.20 -7.18
C ARG A 343 -12.60 -36.20 -6.71
N THR A 344 -12.22 -37.18 -5.91
CA THR A 344 -10.81 -37.32 -5.52
C THR A 344 -9.94 -37.74 -6.73
N PRO A 345 -8.81 -37.06 -6.99
CA PRO A 345 -7.90 -37.47 -8.05
C PRO A 345 -7.31 -38.85 -7.75
N GLN A 346 -7.54 -39.83 -8.64
CA GLN A 346 -6.96 -41.17 -8.52
C GLN A 346 -5.50 -41.17 -8.98
N PHE A 347 -4.58 -41.47 -8.05
CA PHE A 347 -3.16 -41.61 -8.36
C PHE A 347 -2.84 -42.92 -9.08
N ARG A 348 -1.91 -42.87 -10.03
CA ARG A 348 -1.41 -44.10 -10.68
C ARG A 348 -0.34 -44.78 -9.84
N SER A 349 -0.24 -46.10 -9.96
CA SER A 349 0.84 -46.87 -9.34
C SER A 349 2.24 -46.40 -9.76
N SER A 350 2.43 -45.93 -11.00
CA SER A 350 3.69 -45.34 -11.47
C SER A 350 4.02 -44.03 -10.77
N GLU A 351 3.00 -43.25 -10.42
CA GLU A 351 3.15 -41.96 -9.76
C GLU A 351 3.51 -42.12 -8.29
N ILE A 352 2.88 -43.08 -7.60
CA ILE A 352 3.21 -43.43 -6.22
C ILE A 352 4.69 -43.82 -6.12
N ARG A 353 5.14 -44.74 -6.98
CA ARG A 353 6.55 -45.17 -7.04
C ARG A 353 7.50 -44.02 -7.37
N PHE A 354 7.08 -43.09 -8.23
CA PHE A 354 7.86 -41.92 -8.58
C PHE A 354 8.03 -40.94 -7.42
N CYS A 355 6.95 -40.64 -6.70
CA CYS A 355 7.01 -39.79 -5.52
C CYS A 355 7.85 -40.42 -4.41
N GLU A 356 7.80 -41.73 -4.24
CA GLU A 356 8.62 -42.47 -3.27
C GLU A 356 10.11 -42.42 -3.65
N ASP A 357 10.44 -42.70 -4.92
CA ASP A 357 11.80 -42.60 -5.44
C ASP A 357 12.39 -41.19 -5.28
N LEU A 358 11.63 -40.14 -5.61
CA LEU A 358 12.03 -38.76 -5.38
C LEU A 358 12.23 -38.43 -3.90
N ARG A 359 11.36 -38.92 -3.03
CA ARG A 359 11.44 -38.67 -1.58
C ARG A 359 12.73 -39.24 -1.01
N VAL A 360 13.05 -40.50 -1.34
CA VAL A 360 14.29 -41.16 -0.90
C VAL A 360 15.51 -40.38 -1.39
N ARG A 361 15.51 -39.96 -2.66
CA ARG A 361 16.62 -39.22 -3.27
C ARG A 361 16.84 -37.85 -2.63
N LEU A 362 15.76 -37.09 -2.40
CA LEU A 362 15.83 -35.77 -1.76
C LEU A 362 16.22 -35.84 -0.28
N GLN A 363 15.83 -36.91 0.43
CA GLN A 363 16.29 -37.17 1.79
C GLN A 363 17.80 -37.46 1.82
N GLY A 364 18.30 -38.27 0.89
CA GLY A 364 19.75 -38.55 0.77
C GLY A 364 20.60 -37.30 0.52
N ILE A 365 20.12 -36.36 -0.30
CA ILE A 365 20.81 -35.08 -0.54
C ILE A 365 20.84 -34.21 0.72
N ARG A 366 19.73 -34.15 1.48
CA ARG A 366 19.68 -33.39 2.74
C ARG A 366 20.61 -33.97 3.79
N SER A 367 20.67 -35.30 3.92
CA SER A 367 21.60 -35.97 4.85
C SER A 367 23.06 -35.71 4.50
N ALA A 368 23.42 -35.69 3.21
CA ALA A 368 24.78 -35.38 2.75
C ALA A 368 25.19 -33.91 2.91
N GLN A 369 24.23 -32.98 3.00
CA GLN A 369 24.49 -31.54 3.25
C GLN A 369 24.50 -31.19 4.74
N GLN A 370 24.13 -32.11 5.63
CA GLN A 370 24.02 -31.90 7.07
C GLN A 370 25.16 -32.56 7.88
N GLU A 371 26.10 -33.24 7.19
CA GLU A 371 27.38 -33.63 7.77
C GLU A 371 28.33 -32.42 7.80
N ASP A 372 28.41 -31.77 8.96
CA ASP A 372 29.41 -30.74 9.29
C ASP A 372 30.82 -31.38 9.32
N PRO A 373 31.88 -30.69 8.85
CA PRO A 373 33.25 -31.20 8.82
C PRO A 373 33.95 -31.13 10.19
N SER A 374 33.24 -31.44 11.29
CA SER A 374 33.77 -31.29 12.66
C SER A 374 34.35 -32.58 13.27
N ASP A 375 34.38 -33.70 12.55
CA ASP A 375 34.80 -34.99 13.12
C ASP A 375 35.99 -35.66 12.41
N ALA A 376 36.91 -34.84 11.89
CA ALA A 376 38.24 -35.31 11.48
C ALA A 376 39.31 -34.76 12.44
N SER A 377 39.61 -35.52 13.50
CA SER A 377 40.81 -35.30 14.30
C SER A 377 42.06 -35.45 13.42
N PRO A 378 42.96 -34.45 13.35
CA PRO A 378 44.16 -34.53 12.54
C PRO A 378 45.27 -35.27 13.31
N ALA A 379 45.78 -36.35 12.71
CA ALA A 379 47.03 -36.95 13.14
C ALA A 379 48.20 -36.01 12.80
N VAL A 380 48.97 -35.70 13.84
CA VAL A 380 50.19 -34.88 13.87
C VAL A 380 51.21 -35.27 12.79
N ARG A 381 51.63 -34.28 11.96
CA ARG A 381 53.02 -34.15 11.49
C ARG A 381 53.39 -32.66 11.33
N SER A 382 54.51 -32.30 11.95
CA SER A 382 55.11 -30.96 12.00
C SER A 382 55.70 -30.48 10.65
N PRO A 383 55.98 -29.16 10.51
CA PRO A 383 56.16 -28.45 9.24
C PRO A 383 57.64 -28.15 8.89
N VAL A 384 57.86 -27.47 7.74
CA VAL A 384 58.97 -26.52 7.32
C VAL A 384 59.26 -26.67 5.79
N PRO A 385 59.60 -25.63 4.99
CA PRO A 385 59.14 -24.23 4.94
C PRO A 385 59.10 -23.58 3.49
N VAL A 386 58.65 -22.31 3.41
CA VAL A 386 59.20 -21.20 2.56
C VAL A 386 59.12 -21.27 1.02
N ASN A 387 58.35 -20.37 0.36
CA ASN A 387 58.78 -19.02 -0.09
C ASN A 387 57.77 -18.40 -1.09
N GLN A 388 57.37 -17.14 -0.88
CA GLN A 388 56.84 -16.24 -1.91
C GLN A 388 57.69 -14.97 -1.91
N PRO A 389 58.15 -14.47 -3.07
CA PRO A 389 58.68 -13.12 -3.21
C PRO A 389 57.64 -12.12 -3.75
N SER A 390 57.92 -10.89 -3.34
CA SER A 390 57.28 -9.57 -3.45
C SER A 390 57.11 -8.98 -4.87
N GLU A 391 56.08 -8.12 -5.00
CA GLU A 391 55.98 -6.74 -5.57
C GLU A 391 57.09 -6.17 -6.50
N PRO A 392 56.79 -5.22 -7.43
CA PRO A 392 56.30 -3.86 -7.06
C PRO A 392 55.44 -3.05 -8.08
N ALA A 393 54.99 -1.87 -7.59
CA ALA A 393 54.46 -0.69 -8.29
C ALA A 393 55.47 -0.07 -9.30
N THR A 394 55.25 0.94 -10.15
CA THR A 394 54.40 2.14 -10.24
C THR A 394 54.55 2.72 -11.68
N ASP A 395 53.66 3.63 -12.14
CA ASP A 395 53.98 4.92 -12.84
C ASP A 395 52.98 5.41 -13.93
N LEU A 396 52.32 6.53 -13.60
CA LEU A 396 52.31 7.86 -14.27
C LEU A 396 51.97 8.04 -15.79
N ASP A 397 50.82 8.70 -16.00
CA ASP A 397 50.68 10.10 -16.53
C ASP A 397 50.10 10.39 -17.95
N ASN A 398 49.15 11.35 -17.92
CA ASN A 398 48.69 12.36 -18.89
C ASN A 398 48.17 12.06 -20.33
N SER A 399 46.94 12.49 -20.64
CA SER A 399 46.69 13.75 -21.41
C SER A 399 45.21 14.08 -21.75
N LYS A 400 44.84 15.31 -21.34
CA LYS A 400 43.90 16.36 -21.86
C LYS A 400 42.99 16.13 -23.08
N THR A 401 41.75 16.62 -22.98
CA THR A 401 41.04 17.66 -23.80
C THR A 401 39.52 17.54 -23.54
N SER A 402 38.64 18.54 -23.49
CA SER A 402 38.64 20.01 -23.40
C SER A 402 37.16 20.41 -23.21
N SER A 403 36.86 21.29 -22.26
CA SER A 403 35.56 21.99 -22.17
C SER A 403 35.60 23.28 -23.02
N PRO A 404 34.45 23.84 -23.41
CA PRO A 404 34.33 25.30 -23.29
C PRO A 404 33.06 25.73 -22.53
N ALA A 405 33.24 26.86 -21.86
CA ALA A 405 32.35 27.50 -20.91
C ALA A 405 31.23 28.33 -21.54
N ALA A 406 30.14 28.44 -20.77
CA ALA A 406 29.30 29.59 -20.46
C ALA A 406 29.19 30.77 -21.46
N ARG A 407 27.93 31.12 -21.79
CA ARG A 407 27.48 32.52 -21.84
C ARG A 407 26.11 32.68 -21.19
N SER A 408 26.10 33.59 -20.22
CA SER A 408 24.96 34.11 -19.48
C SER A 408 24.14 35.09 -20.32
N ILE A 409 22.81 35.04 -20.18
CA ILE A 409 21.95 36.22 -20.31
C ILE A 409 20.95 36.17 -19.14
N ILE A 410 21.14 37.13 -18.22
CA ILE A 410 20.19 37.48 -17.17
C ILE A 410 19.15 38.38 -17.81
N GLU A 411 17.89 37.95 -17.84
CA GLU A 411 16.76 38.89 -17.87
C GLU A 411 15.92 38.72 -16.62
N ARG A 412 15.99 39.74 -15.77
CA ARG A 412 15.10 39.98 -14.64
C ARG A 412 13.69 40.27 -15.15
N ARG A 413 12.70 39.48 -14.75
CA ARG A 413 11.31 39.95 -14.60
C ARG A 413 10.89 39.88 -13.14
N LYS A 414 10.52 41.06 -12.62
CA LYS A 414 9.93 41.27 -11.30
C LYS A 414 8.48 40.78 -11.24
N THR A 415 8.05 40.58 -9.99
CA THR A 415 6.69 40.64 -9.42
C THR A 415 5.71 39.49 -9.68
N GLY A 416 5.15 38.99 -8.57
CA GLY A 416 3.71 38.72 -8.48
C GLY A 416 3.31 37.31 -8.06
N ASN A 417 2.96 37.16 -6.77
CA ASN A 417 1.93 36.25 -6.27
C ASN A 417 2.05 34.75 -6.63
N LEU A 418 3.00 34.06 -5.99
CA LEU A 418 3.17 32.61 -6.14
C LEU A 418 2.30 31.76 -5.20
N TRP A 419 1.58 32.36 -4.25
CA TRP A 419 0.91 31.59 -3.20
C TRP A 419 -0.53 31.20 -3.53
N ILE A 420 -1.19 31.86 -4.48
CA ILE A 420 -2.63 31.78 -4.84
C ILE A 420 -3.19 30.37 -5.19
N LYS A 421 -2.41 29.28 -5.15
CA LYS A 421 -2.71 28.02 -5.87
C LYS A 421 -3.02 26.77 -5.02
N ILE A 422 -3.02 26.86 -3.68
CA ILE A 422 -3.05 25.66 -2.80
C ILE A 422 -4.49 25.21 -2.46
N ALA A 423 -5.44 26.12 -2.57
CA ALA A 423 -6.87 26.00 -2.43
C ALA A 423 -7.55 24.62 -2.13
N CYS A 424 -8.03 23.83 -3.09
CA CYS A 424 -9.16 22.92 -2.75
C CYS A 424 -8.78 21.55 -2.17
N PHE A 425 -7.48 21.30 -2.04
CA PHE A 425 -6.92 20.22 -1.22
C PHE A 425 -7.29 20.43 0.24
N ILE A 426 -7.49 21.70 0.58
CA ILE A 426 -7.58 22.26 1.89
C ILE A 426 -9.02 22.28 2.37
N ALA A 427 -10.03 22.02 1.56
CA ALA A 427 -11.39 21.86 2.11
C ALA A 427 -11.45 20.62 3.01
N ALA A 428 -10.98 19.48 2.50
CA ALA A 428 -10.93 18.21 3.23
C ALA A 428 -9.74 18.17 4.21
N VAL A 429 -8.58 18.70 3.83
CA VAL A 429 -7.42 18.80 4.71
C VAL A 429 -7.58 19.86 5.80
N ALA A 430 -8.22 21.01 5.56
CA ALA A 430 -8.47 21.98 6.62
C ALA A 430 -9.58 21.58 7.54
N ALA A 431 -10.65 20.94 7.07
CA ALA A 431 -11.68 20.38 7.96
C ALA A 431 -11.06 19.43 8.99
N ILE A 432 -10.13 18.58 8.54
CA ILE A 432 -9.48 17.56 9.35
C ILE A 432 -8.27 18.11 10.12
N ALA A 433 -7.48 18.99 9.53
CA ALA A 433 -6.40 19.71 10.20
C ALA A 433 -6.97 20.70 11.22
N THR A 434 -8.16 21.28 11.03
CA THR A 434 -8.85 22.05 12.08
C THR A 434 -9.22 21.18 13.26
N ILE A 435 -9.51 19.89 13.10
CA ILE A 435 -9.70 18.98 14.24
C ILE A 435 -8.37 18.83 14.99
N GLY A 436 -7.25 18.54 14.32
CA GLY A 436 -5.94 18.46 15.01
C GLY A 436 -5.46 19.79 15.62
N LEU A 437 -5.65 20.89 14.90
CA LEU A 437 -5.24 22.27 15.24
C LEU A 437 -6.05 22.91 16.37
N PHE A 438 -7.37 22.80 16.29
CA PHE A 438 -8.30 23.34 17.27
C PHE A 438 -8.08 22.69 18.63
N LEU A 439 -7.71 21.42 18.61
CA LEU A 439 -7.56 20.64 19.82
C LEU A 439 -6.23 20.95 20.54
N ASN A 440 -5.13 21.15 19.81
CA ASN A 440 -3.82 21.45 20.40
C ASN A 440 -3.72 22.87 21.04
N HIS A 441 -4.52 23.85 20.59
CA HIS A 441 -4.47 25.23 21.10
C HIS A 441 -5.34 25.52 22.33
N LEU A 442 -6.08 24.53 22.82
CA LEU A 442 -7.01 24.69 23.96
C LEU A 442 -6.33 24.76 25.33
N VAL A 443 -4.99 24.63 25.40
CA VAL A 443 -4.25 24.52 26.67
C VAL A 443 -2.93 25.32 26.69
N SER A 444 -2.92 26.54 26.16
CA SER A 444 -1.92 27.51 26.62
C SER A 444 -2.44 28.16 27.92
N PRO A 445 -1.81 27.94 29.09
CA PRO A 445 -2.16 28.70 30.28
C PRO A 445 -1.85 30.18 30.00
N ALA A 446 -2.82 31.06 30.30
CA ALA A 446 -2.54 32.47 30.43
C ALA A 446 -1.43 32.66 31.47
N ALA A 447 -0.41 33.46 31.14
CA ALA A 447 0.64 33.81 32.10
C ALA A 447 0.00 34.44 33.36
N PRO A 448 0.35 33.99 34.58
CA PRO A 448 -0.28 34.50 35.79
C PRO A 448 0.30 35.88 36.15
N THR A 449 -0.58 36.87 36.34
CA THR A 449 -0.30 38.06 37.15
C THR A 449 -0.68 37.79 38.61
N PRO A 450 0.10 38.32 39.59
CA PRO A 450 0.03 37.89 40.98
C PRO A 450 -1.08 38.56 41.81
N GLU A 451 -1.68 37.73 42.67
CA GLU A 451 -2.31 37.95 44.00
C GLU A 451 -3.29 39.12 44.21
N THR A 452 -4.46 38.83 44.82
CA THR A 452 -4.69 39.04 46.27
C THR A 452 -5.95 38.28 46.74
N ALA A 453 -5.91 37.81 47.98
CA ALA A 453 -6.83 36.92 48.69
C ALA A 453 -8.18 37.53 49.15
N ILE A 454 -9.13 36.67 49.56
CA ILE A 454 -9.68 36.55 50.94
C ILE A 454 -11.11 35.92 50.97
N ALA A 455 -11.20 34.82 51.75
CA ALA A 455 -12.26 34.35 52.68
C ALA A 455 -13.70 33.93 52.26
N GLN A 456 -14.03 32.72 52.77
CA GLN A 456 -15.22 32.32 53.57
C GLN A 456 -16.61 32.34 52.87
N ALA A 457 -17.59 31.50 53.20
CA ALA A 457 -17.71 30.27 53.99
C ALA A 457 -19.15 29.74 53.77
N ASN A 458 -19.28 28.41 53.89
CA ASN A 458 -20.40 27.64 54.45
C ASN A 458 -21.82 27.60 53.82
N ASP A 459 -22.29 26.33 53.85
CA ASP A 459 -23.64 25.85 54.15
C ASP A 459 -24.72 26.04 53.08
N SER A 460 -25.59 25.06 52.78
CA SER A 460 -25.89 23.76 53.37
C SER A 460 -26.94 23.06 52.48
N THR A 461 -26.98 21.72 52.51
CA THR A 461 -28.15 20.78 52.54
C THR A 461 -29.45 21.14 51.81
N ALA A 462 -30.26 20.24 51.26
CA ALA A 462 -30.30 18.78 51.03
C ALA A 462 -31.67 18.50 50.35
N ASP A 463 -31.78 17.32 49.71
CA ASP A 463 -33.02 16.54 49.53
C ASP A 463 -34.15 17.11 48.63
N ASP A 464 -34.95 16.36 47.87
CA ASP A 464 -35.06 14.93 47.58
C ASP A 464 -36.06 14.77 46.42
N VAL A 465 -35.87 13.71 45.61
CA VAL A 465 -36.90 12.76 45.11
C VAL A 465 -38.13 13.30 44.34
N GLU A 466 -38.30 12.91 43.07
CA GLU A 466 -39.17 11.78 42.63
C GLU A 466 -39.41 11.80 41.10
N ALA A 467 -39.15 10.66 40.45
CA ALA A 467 -39.67 10.31 39.12
C ALA A 467 -41.06 9.65 39.29
N PRO A 468 -41.92 9.55 38.26
CA PRO A 468 -41.81 8.37 37.39
C PRO A 468 -42.27 8.55 35.92
N ALA A 469 -41.84 7.58 35.09
CA ALA A 469 -42.52 6.85 34.00
C ALA A 469 -43.66 7.52 33.18
N ASP A 470 -43.87 7.26 31.89
CA ASP A 470 -43.77 5.97 31.20
C ASP A 470 -43.88 6.18 29.67
N GLU A 471 -43.62 5.08 28.98
CA GLU A 471 -43.53 4.82 27.54
C GLU A 471 -44.64 5.36 26.60
N GLY A 472 -44.28 5.54 25.32
CA GLY A 472 -45.23 5.79 24.25
C GLY A 472 -44.59 5.80 22.85
N SER A 473 -44.70 4.67 22.14
CA SER A 473 -44.20 4.41 20.80
C SER A 473 -44.92 5.16 19.66
N ALA A 474 -44.20 5.28 18.54
CA ALA A 474 -44.64 5.06 17.15
C ALA A 474 -44.97 6.27 16.22
N ASN A 475 -44.22 6.27 15.12
CA ASN A 475 -44.61 6.45 13.71
C ASN A 475 -44.44 7.78 12.95
N ASP A 476 -44.04 7.55 11.70
CA ASP A 476 -44.18 8.32 10.46
C ASP A 476 -43.19 9.45 10.13
N VAL A 477 -42.29 9.16 9.18
CA VAL A 477 -41.96 10.13 8.10
C VAL A 477 -41.78 9.41 6.76
N ASP A 478 -42.66 9.81 5.84
CA ASP A 478 -42.73 9.57 4.40
C ASP A 478 -41.39 9.84 3.67
N GLN A 479 -40.92 8.89 2.84
CA GLN A 479 -39.80 9.10 1.93
C GLN A 479 -40.32 9.52 0.55
N THR A 480 -40.09 10.79 0.18
CA THR A 480 -40.23 11.30 -1.19
C THR A 480 -39.32 10.55 -2.16
N SER A 481 -39.94 9.98 -3.19
CA SER A 481 -39.34 9.27 -4.32
C SER A 481 -38.31 10.12 -5.08
N ALA A 482 -37.03 9.76 -4.99
CA ALA A 482 -35.96 10.30 -5.83
C ALA A 482 -35.95 9.60 -7.20
N SER A 483 -36.11 10.36 -8.28
CA SER A 483 -35.88 9.86 -9.64
C SER A 483 -34.37 9.72 -9.87
N LEU A 484 -33.90 8.48 -10.14
CA LEU A 484 -32.53 8.24 -10.58
C LEU A 484 -32.31 8.94 -11.93
N VAL A 485 -31.50 9.99 -11.94
CA VAL A 485 -30.99 10.60 -13.18
C VAL A 485 -29.81 9.74 -13.65
N GLU A 486 -29.82 9.31 -14.91
CA GLU A 486 -28.67 8.63 -15.52
C GLU A 486 -27.40 9.48 -15.39
N ASN A 487 -26.28 8.85 -15.04
CA ASN A 487 -25.02 9.53 -14.72
C ASN A 487 -24.48 10.37 -15.89
N ASP A 488 -24.85 11.65 -15.92
CA ASP A 488 -24.48 12.61 -16.98
C ASP A 488 -23.03 13.14 -16.86
N ALA A 489 -22.25 12.58 -15.93
CA ALA A 489 -20.88 12.98 -15.60
C ALA A 489 -20.70 14.46 -15.21
N THR A 490 -21.77 15.21 -14.92
CA THR A 490 -21.72 16.65 -14.62
C THR A 490 -22.52 17.05 -13.38
N ALA A 491 -23.58 16.33 -13.02
CA ALA A 491 -24.38 16.57 -11.83
C ALA A 491 -23.59 16.36 -10.53
N LEU A 492 -24.04 17.02 -9.45
CA LEU A 492 -23.48 16.79 -8.11
C LEU A 492 -23.68 15.34 -7.69
N TRP A 493 -22.74 14.85 -6.89
CA TRP A 493 -22.93 13.59 -6.21
C TRP A 493 -24.09 13.69 -5.23
N GLN A 494 -24.89 12.64 -5.13
CA GLN A 494 -25.96 12.60 -4.14
C GLN A 494 -25.38 12.53 -2.72
N SER A 495 -25.93 13.37 -1.85
CA SER A 495 -25.68 13.35 -0.41
C SER A 495 -26.06 11.98 0.21
N PRO A 496 -25.17 11.31 0.97
CA PRO A 496 -25.48 10.00 1.59
C PRO A 496 -26.41 10.09 2.80
N THR A 497 -26.45 11.24 3.47
CA THR A 497 -27.33 11.52 4.62
C THR A 497 -28.24 12.70 4.33
N PHE A 498 -29.32 12.81 5.08
CA PHE A 498 -30.23 13.97 5.06
C PHE A 498 -30.59 14.30 6.50
N GLY A 499 -29.84 15.21 7.10
CA GLY A 499 -30.05 15.69 8.48
C GLY A 499 -30.56 17.11 8.54
N THR A 500 -30.82 17.58 9.76
CA THR A 500 -31.20 18.97 10.04
C THR A 500 -29.98 19.89 9.97
N ALA A 501 -30.20 21.20 9.91
CA ALA A 501 -29.14 22.18 10.05
C ALA A 501 -28.40 22.05 11.41
N ILE A 502 -27.13 22.45 11.47
CA ILE A 502 -26.34 22.50 12.71
C ILE A 502 -27.12 23.33 13.76
N PRO A 503 -27.41 22.75 14.95
CA PRO A 503 -28.05 23.49 16.02
C PRO A 503 -27.05 24.50 16.59
N ILE A 504 -27.53 25.72 16.83
CA ILE A 504 -26.72 26.83 17.35
C ILE A 504 -27.20 27.29 18.72
N ASP A 505 -28.17 26.58 19.31
CA ASP A 505 -28.54 26.76 20.70
C ASP A 505 -27.32 26.54 21.60
N PHE A 506 -27.25 27.27 22.70
CA PHE A 506 -26.12 27.25 23.64
C PHE A 506 -24.77 27.67 23.03
N LEU A 507 -24.76 28.37 21.89
CA LEU A 507 -23.57 29.04 21.35
C LEU A 507 -23.58 30.54 21.69
N PRO A 508 -22.39 31.16 21.85
CA PRO A 508 -22.29 32.58 22.19
C PRO A 508 -22.71 33.48 21.02
N ALA A 509 -22.93 34.77 21.29
CA ALA A 509 -23.14 35.75 20.23
C ALA A 509 -21.84 36.03 19.46
N GLY A 510 -21.97 36.54 18.22
CA GLY A 510 -20.81 36.98 17.43
C GLY A 510 -19.94 35.84 16.86
N ILE A 511 -20.46 34.62 16.77
CA ILE A 511 -19.71 33.47 16.23
C ILE A 511 -19.30 33.70 14.77
N GLN A 512 -18.04 33.41 14.48
CA GLN A 512 -17.48 33.50 13.13
C GLN A 512 -16.89 32.19 12.63
N PHE A 513 -16.77 31.19 13.51
CA PHE A 513 -16.25 29.87 13.24
C PHE A 513 -16.96 28.88 14.16
N PHE A 514 -17.71 27.95 13.60
CA PHE A 514 -18.43 26.93 14.36
C PHE A 514 -18.64 25.67 13.53
N GLY A 515 -18.89 24.54 14.18
CA GLY A 515 -19.03 23.26 13.50
C GLY A 515 -19.57 22.17 14.40
N SER A 516 -19.74 20.97 13.84
CA SER A 516 -20.17 19.80 14.58
C SER A 516 -19.31 18.57 14.26
N VAL A 517 -19.21 17.68 15.23
CA VAL A 517 -18.60 16.36 15.10
C VAL A 517 -19.55 15.34 15.70
N ASP A 518 -19.99 14.37 14.91
CA ASP A 518 -20.69 13.20 15.43
C ASP A 518 -19.66 12.14 15.83
N MET A 519 -19.42 12.05 17.13
CA MET A 519 -18.42 11.16 17.70
C MET A 519 -18.89 9.71 17.67
N THR A 520 -20.19 9.46 17.84
CA THR A 520 -20.75 8.10 17.82
C THR A 520 -20.65 7.50 16.42
N GLY A 521 -21.09 8.22 15.38
CA GLY A 521 -20.96 7.76 14.00
C GLY A 521 -19.51 7.57 13.56
N LEU A 522 -18.63 8.50 13.93
CA LEU A 522 -17.19 8.43 13.61
C LEU A 522 -16.50 7.24 14.30
N LEU A 523 -16.87 6.92 15.54
CA LEU A 523 -16.34 5.77 16.27
C LEU A 523 -16.96 4.45 15.82
N ALA A 524 -18.19 4.45 15.29
CA ALA A 524 -18.85 3.27 14.74
C ALA A 524 -18.25 2.83 13.40
N SER A 525 -17.93 3.78 12.51
CA SER A 525 -17.28 3.48 11.22
C SER A 525 -15.83 3.00 11.38
N PHE A 526 -15.45 1.99 10.60
CA PHE A 526 -14.07 1.52 10.55
C PHE A 526 -13.11 2.59 10.00
N GLU A 527 -13.51 3.28 8.95
CA GLU A 527 -12.73 4.37 8.38
C GLU A 527 -12.73 5.63 9.25
N GLY A 528 -13.82 5.91 9.97
CA GLY A 528 -13.86 6.98 10.97
C GLY A 528 -12.83 6.78 12.08
N ARG A 529 -12.71 5.55 12.63
CA ARG A 529 -11.66 5.22 13.61
C ARG A 529 -10.24 5.38 13.05
N ARG A 530 -10.02 5.01 11.79
CA ARG A 530 -8.73 5.21 11.11
C ARG A 530 -8.41 6.68 10.89
N ALA A 531 -9.41 7.48 10.51
CA ALA A 531 -9.27 8.92 10.37
C ALA A 531 -8.89 9.59 11.70
N LEU A 532 -9.55 9.23 12.81
CA LEU A 532 -9.17 9.71 14.15
C LEU A 532 -7.74 9.32 14.54
N LYS A 533 -7.30 8.11 14.17
CA LYS A 533 -5.92 7.66 14.42
C LYS A 533 -4.90 8.41 13.55
N ALA A 534 -5.29 8.79 12.34
CA ALA A 534 -4.46 9.51 11.38
C ALA A 534 -4.18 10.97 11.78
N LEU A 535 -4.93 11.54 12.73
CA LEU A 535 -4.68 12.87 13.31
C LEU A 535 -3.37 12.96 14.12
N GLY A 536 -2.64 11.85 14.28
CA GLY A 536 -1.27 11.86 14.76
C GLY A 536 -1.10 12.04 16.27
N PRO A 537 0.15 12.27 16.73
CA PRO A 537 0.49 12.32 18.15
C PRO A 537 -0.06 13.56 18.87
N GLU A 538 -0.19 14.71 18.18
CA GLU A 538 -0.78 15.92 18.78
C GLU A 538 -2.22 15.68 19.23
N PHE A 539 -3.03 15.03 18.40
CA PHE A 539 -4.40 14.65 18.77
C PHE A 539 -4.45 13.63 19.90
N ALA A 540 -3.49 12.70 19.96
CA ALA A 540 -3.39 11.74 21.07
C ALA A 540 -3.04 12.43 22.39
N THR A 541 -2.12 13.40 22.37
CA THR A 541 -1.78 14.25 23.53
C THR A 541 -2.98 15.07 23.97
N TRP A 542 -3.65 15.73 23.02
CA TRP A 542 -4.85 16.49 23.32
C TRP A 542 -5.94 15.63 23.95
N ARG A 543 -6.20 14.42 23.44
CA ARG A 543 -7.26 13.56 23.99
C ARG A 543 -7.04 13.26 25.47
N LYS A 544 -5.78 12.99 25.85
CA LYS A 544 -5.40 12.78 27.25
C LYS A 544 -5.62 14.04 28.08
N GLN A 545 -5.26 15.19 27.53
CA GLN A 545 -5.39 16.47 28.21
C GLN A 545 -6.85 16.92 28.37
N TRP A 546 -7.66 16.76 27.32
CA TRP A 546 -9.11 16.95 27.35
C TRP A 546 -9.75 16.12 28.45
N GLN A 547 -9.41 14.83 28.52
CA GLN A 547 -9.93 13.94 29.55
C GLN A 547 -9.47 14.39 30.96
N ALA A 548 -8.23 14.86 31.10
CA ALA A 548 -7.73 15.37 32.38
C ALA A 548 -8.41 16.69 32.82
N GLU A 549 -8.72 17.58 31.87
CA GLU A 549 -9.30 18.90 32.16
C GLU A 549 -10.80 18.86 32.37
N THR A 550 -11.51 18.06 31.55
CA THR A 550 -12.98 18.03 31.53
C THR A 550 -13.58 16.86 32.29
N ASN A 551 -12.76 15.85 32.61
CA ASN A 551 -13.21 14.55 33.11
C ASN A 551 -14.23 13.84 32.18
N ILE A 552 -14.29 14.24 30.91
CA ILE A 552 -15.18 13.65 29.89
C ILE A 552 -14.32 12.85 28.91
N ARG A 553 -14.66 11.57 28.72
CA ARG A 553 -14.02 10.77 27.68
C ARG A 553 -14.71 10.94 26.34
N LEU A 554 -13.95 10.93 25.24
CA LEU A 554 -14.51 11.10 23.89
C LEU A 554 -15.47 9.98 23.46
N ASP A 555 -15.33 8.77 24.00
CA ASP A 555 -16.18 7.62 23.69
C ASP A 555 -17.57 7.70 24.37
N GLN A 556 -17.73 8.56 25.38
CA GLN A 556 -19.01 8.82 26.03
C GLN A 556 -19.84 9.88 25.31
N ILE A 557 -19.24 10.61 24.36
CA ILE A 557 -19.86 11.73 23.68
C ILE A 557 -20.65 11.24 22.46
N HIS A 558 -21.90 11.68 22.36
CA HIS A 558 -22.68 11.46 21.14
C HIS A 558 -22.21 12.40 20.03
N SER A 559 -22.32 13.70 20.26
CA SER A 559 -21.93 14.72 19.30
C SER A 559 -21.39 15.98 20.00
N ILE A 560 -20.47 16.68 19.36
CA ILE A 560 -19.90 17.94 19.82
C ILE A 560 -20.28 19.02 18.82
N VAL A 561 -20.88 20.11 19.28
CA VAL A 561 -20.95 21.37 18.53
C VAL A 561 -19.95 22.34 19.15
N PHE A 562 -19.11 22.97 18.35
CA PHE A 562 -18.10 23.90 18.84
C PHE A 562 -18.24 25.25 18.16
N ALA A 563 -17.89 26.33 18.87
CA ALA A 563 -17.85 27.67 18.33
C ALA A 563 -16.69 28.48 18.90
N ASN A 564 -16.22 29.44 18.10
CA ASN A 564 -15.19 30.39 18.49
C ASN A 564 -15.65 31.82 18.23
N VAL A 565 -15.30 32.69 19.17
CA VAL A 565 -15.55 34.13 19.09
C VAL A 565 -14.21 34.85 18.99
N ALA A 566 -14.10 35.75 18.01
CA ALA A 566 -12.93 36.60 17.82
C ALA A 566 -12.71 37.52 19.04
N GLN A 567 -11.45 37.80 19.38
CA GLN A 567 -11.08 38.78 20.40
C GLN A 567 -10.07 39.79 19.85
N ASP A 568 -10.09 41.03 20.36
CA ASP A 568 -9.19 42.10 19.90
C ASP A 568 -7.70 41.81 20.21
N VAL A 569 -7.42 41.07 21.29
CA VAL A 569 -6.06 40.66 21.71
C VAL A 569 -6.13 39.26 22.35
N GLY A 570 -5.35 38.29 21.85
CA GLY A 570 -5.17 36.98 22.49
C GLY A 570 -5.65 35.76 21.68
N VAL A 571 -5.92 34.66 22.38
CA VAL A 571 -6.45 33.42 21.78
C VAL A 571 -7.98 33.52 21.75
N PRO A 572 -8.65 33.22 20.63
CA PRO A 572 -10.10 33.17 20.56
C PRO A 572 -10.68 32.30 21.67
N LYS A 573 -11.79 32.76 22.24
CA LYS A 573 -12.50 31.98 23.24
C LYS A 573 -13.36 30.93 22.55
N SER A 574 -13.22 29.69 23.01
CA SER A 574 -13.93 28.53 22.48
C SER A 574 -15.04 28.09 23.44
N VAL A 575 -16.15 27.65 22.86
CA VAL A 575 -17.26 27.00 23.56
C VAL A 575 -17.56 25.67 22.88
N PHE A 576 -17.80 24.64 23.68
CA PHE A 576 -18.17 23.30 23.28
C PHE A 576 -19.52 22.96 23.88
N VAL A 577 -20.47 22.62 23.03
CA VAL A 577 -21.76 22.09 23.40
C VAL A 577 -21.72 20.59 23.15
N ILE A 578 -21.56 19.83 24.22
CA ILE A 578 -21.36 18.38 24.20
C ILE A 578 -22.72 17.74 24.47
N ARG A 579 -23.21 16.96 23.51
CA ARG A 579 -24.40 16.13 23.65
C ARG A 579 -23.98 14.72 23.99
N MET A 580 -24.56 14.16 25.05
CA MET A 580 -24.37 12.79 25.49
C MET A 580 -25.53 11.91 24.98
N PRO A 581 -25.34 10.58 24.87
CA PRO A 581 -26.43 9.64 24.53
C PRO A 581 -27.57 9.66 25.56
N ASN A 582 -27.21 9.82 26.84
CA ASN A 582 -28.13 9.93 27.98
C ASN A 582 -27.60 10.98 28.97
N ARG A 583 -28.41 11.35 29.98
CA ARG A 583 -28.05 12.39 30.95
C ARG A 583 -27.15 11.90 32.10
N GLU A 584 -27.12 10.59 32.37
CA GLU A 584 -26.37 10.00 33.49
C GLU A 584 -24.92 10.50 33.62
N PRO A 585 -24.11 10.58 32.54
CA PRO A 585 -22.72 11.06 32.64
C PRO A 585 -22.62 12.53 33.07
N ILE A 586 -23.63 13.35 32.73
CA ILE A 586 -23.69 14.76 33.13
C ILE A 586 -24.07 14.84 34.60
N ASP A 587 -25.02 14.03 35.05
CA ASP A 587 -25.45 13.99 36.44
C ASP A 587 -24.31 13.50 37.36
N GLU A 588 -23.52 12.52 36.92
CA GLU A 588 -22.28 12.11 37.61
C GLU A 588 -21.28 13.26 37.73
N LEU A 589 -21.05 14.02 36.66
CA LEU A 589 -20.16 15.18 36.69
C LEU A 589 -20.67 16.27 37.63
N ILE A 590 -21.98 16.49 37.68
CA ILE A 590 -22.61 17.43 38.61
C ILE A 590 -22.46 16.95 40.06
N GLN A 591 -22.54 15.64 40.33
CA GLN A 591 -22.33 15.08 41.67
C GLN A 591 -20.86 15.15 42.12
N GLN A 592 -19.93 14.97 41.19
CA GLN A 592 -18.48 14.99 41.46
C GLN A 592 -17.91 16.39 41.65
N ASN A 593 -18.60 17.44 41.17
CA ASN A 593 -18.12 18.82 41.20
C ASN A 593 -19.02 19.71 42.06
N HIS A 594 -18.44 20.77 42.63
CA HIS A 594 -19.22 21.76 43.38
C HIS A 594 -19.93 22.72 42.41
N THR A 595 -21.23 22.53 42.19
CA THR A 595 -22.03 23.30 41.23
C THR A 595 -22.87 24.41 41.86
N GLN A 596 -23.00 25.54 41.17
CA GLN A 596 -23.87 26.67 41.49
C GLN A 596 -25.14 26.63 40.62
N PRO A 597 -26.34 26.79 41.20
CA PRO A 597 -27.57 26.88 40.42
C PRO A 597 -27.66 28.21 39.66
N VAL A 598 -28.08 28.18 38.40
CA VAL A 598 -28.30 29.35 37.54
C VAL A 598 -29.65 29.20 36.85
N THR A 599 -30.17 30.27 36.24
CA THR A 599 -31.44 30.20 35.50
C THR A 599 -31.38 29.10 34.43
N ASN A 600 -32.28 28.12 34.53
CA ASN A 600 -32.41 26.96 33.64
C ASN A 600 -31.20 25.99 33.61
N GLY A 601 -30.39 25.92 34.65
CA GLY A 601 -29.32 24.92 34.72
C GLY A 601 -28.37 25.03 35.91
N ARG A 602 -27.24 24.33 35.83
CA ARG A 602 -26.16 24.35 36.83
C ARG A 602 -24.85 24.77 36.20
N LEU A 603 -24.10 25.63 36.90
CA LEU A 603 -22.79 26.14 36.49
C LEU A 603 -21.71 25.69 37.47
N TRP A 604 -20.56 25.25 36.98
CA TRP A 604 -19.39 25.01 37.82
C TRP A 604 -18.11 25.30 37.08
N SER A 605 -17.00 25.29 37.80
CA SER A 605 -15.67 25.49 37.22
C SER A 605 -14.74 24.35 37.62
N LEU A 606 -13.99 23.84 36.66
CA LEU A 606 -13.00 22.77 36.84
C LEU A 606 -11.78 23.11 35.97
N ASN A 607 -10.58 23.05 36.57
CA ASN A 607 -9.29 23.26 35.87
C ASN A 607 -9.24 24.54 34.99
N GLY A 608 -9.82 25.65 35.46
CA GLY A 608 -9.81 26.93 34.74
C GLY A 608 -10.85 27.06 33.61
N ARG A 609 -11.73 26.07 33.44
CA ARG A 609 -12.88 26.12 32.52
C ARG A 609 -14.19 26.16 33.31
N SER A 610 -15.22 26.73 32.69
CA SER A 610 -16.58 26.67 33.23
C SER A 610 -17.46 25.73 32.43
N PHE A 611 -18.41 25.14 33.12
CA PHE A 611 -19.32 24.11 32.64
C PHE A 611 -20.73 24.56 32.97
N TYR A 612 -21.64 24.50 32.00
CA TYR A 612 -23.06 24.77 32.19
C TYR A 612 -23.88 23.58 31.69
N ALA A 613 -24.62 22.95 32.58
CA ALA A 613 -25.56 21.88 32.24
C ALA A 613 -26.98 22.42 32.28
N ALA A 614 -27.69 22.36 31.15
CA ALA A 614 -29.07 22.79 31.06
C ALA A 614 -30.00 21.77 31.72
N ASP A 615 -31.06 22.26 32.36
CA ASP A 615 -32.04 21.38 33.00
C ASP A 615 -32.83 20.56 31.96
N GLY A 616 -32.93 19.25 32.21
CA GLY A 616 -33.71 18.32 31.39
C GLY A 616 -33.03 17.84 30.11
N GLN A 617 -31.85 18.36 29.76
CA GLN A 617 -31.18 18.03 28.50
C GLN A 617 -29.92 17.18 28.71
N PRO A 618 -29.66 16.17 27.86
CA PRO A 618 -28.41 15.41 27.88
C PRO A 618 -27.28 16.21 27.20
N LEU A 619 -27.10 17.46 27.61
CA LEU A 619 -26.21 18.43 27.00
C LEU A 619 -25.48 19.26 28.05
N ILE A 620 -24.18 19.43 27.85
CA ILE A 620 -23.29 20.21 28.71
C ILE A 620 -22.46 21.17 27.85
N VAL A 621 -22.43 22.43 28.26
CA VAL A 621 -21.63 23.49 27.65
C VAL A 621 -20.33 23.63 28.41
N VAL A 622 -19.19 23.65 27.72
CA VAL A 622 -17.85 23.76 28.30
C VAL A 622 -17.10 24.88 27.59
N GLY A 623 -16.44 25.77 28.33
CA GLY A 623 -15.69 26.86 27.71
C GLY A 623 -15.07 27.83 28.72
N SER A 624 -14.68 29.01 28.23
CA SER A 624 -14.17 30.08 29.09
C SER A 624 -15.25 30.57 30.06
N PRO A 625 -14.91 30.92 31.32
CA PRO A 625 -15.88 31.35 32.33
C PRO A 625 -16.83 32.46 31.87
N GLU A 626 -16.30 33.46 31.17
CA GLU A 626 -17.08 34.60 30.68
C GLU A 626 -18.16 34.18 29.67
N LEU A 627 -17.80 33.40 28.65
CA LEU A 627 -18.76 32.97 27.60
C LEU A 627 -19.80 31.99 28.15
N VAL A 628 -19.40 31.06 29.01
CA VAL A 628 -20.33 30.07 29.58
C VAL A 628 -21.33 30.76 30.51
N SER A 629 -20.88 31.78 31.26
CA SER A 629 -21.78 32.61 32.07
C SER A 629 -22.76 33.42 31.21
N GLU A 630 -22.32 33.96 30.07
CA GLU A 630 -23.19 34.65 29.11
C GLU A 630 -24.27 33.71 28.54
N ILE A 631 -23.88 32.48 28.16
CA ILE A 631 -24.80 31.46 27.66
C ILE A 631 -25.80 31.03 28.73
N ALA A 632 -25.35 30.87 29.97
CA ALA A 632 -26.23 30.55 31.11
C ALA A 632 -27.24 31.68 31.34
N ASN A 633 -26.83 32.95 31.28
CA ASN A 633 -27.71 34.12 31.46
C ASN A 633 -28.78 34.24 30.36
N THR A 634 -28.47 33.83 29.13
CA THR A 634 -29.42 33.83 28.01
C THR A 634 -30.34 32.60 28.00
N GLY A 635 -30.10 31.63 28.89
CA GLY A 635 -30.82 30.36 28.95
C GLY A 635 -30.60 29.50 27.71
N GLY A 636 -29.43 29.64 27.04
CA GLY A 636 -29.08 28.83 25.88
C GLY A 636 -29.79 29.17 24.57
N LYS A 637 -30.47 30.31 24.48
CA LYS A 637 -31.14 30.73 23.23
C LYS A 637 -30.15 30.85 22.07
N ALA A 638 -30.55 30.39 20.89
CA ALA A 638 -29.78 30.54 19.66
C ALA A 638 -29.37 32.00 19.39
N PRO A 639 -28.09 32.27 19.06
CA PRO A 639 -27.63 33.60 18.70
C PRO A 639 -28.09 33.98 17.29
N LEU A 640 -28.17 35.29 17.01
CA LEU A 640 -28.41 35.80 15.66
C LEU A 640 -27.15 35.65 14.80
N LEU A 641 -27.28 34.99 13.64
CA LEU A 641 -26.20 34.84 12.68
C LEU A 641 -26.27 35.89 11.56
N ARG A 642 -25.10 36.24 11.03
CA ARG A 642 -25.02 37.01 9.79
C ARG A 642 -25.67 36.22 8.65
N GLN A 643 -26.34 36.90 7.74
CA GLN A 643 -27.08 36.28 6.63
C GLN A 643 -26.29 35.21 5.87
N ASP A 644 -25.00 35.43 5.57
CA ASP A 644 -24.20 34.44 4.82
C ASP A 644 -23.91 33.16 5.65
N LEU A 645 -23.72 33.31 6.97
CA LEU A 645 -23.51 32.17 7.88
C LEU A 645 -24.82 31.40 8.09
N GLU A 646 -25.93 32.11 8.21
CA GLU A 646 -27.26 31.50 8.33
C GLU A 646 -27.64 30.74 7.06
N LEU A 647 -27.32 31.28 5.89
CA LEU A 647 -27.51 30.59 4.62
C LEU A 647 -26.73 29.27 4.57
N LEU A 648 -25.44 29.29 4.94
CA LEU A 648 -24.61 28.07 4.98
C LEU A 648 -25.08 27.09 6.06
N ARG A 649 -25.59 27.58 7.20
CA ARG A 649 -26.13 26.76 8.28
C ARG A 649 -27.42 26.08 7.85
N SER A 650 -28.35 26.80 7.23
CA SER A 650 -29.64 26.25 6.79
C SER A 650 -29.50 25.09 5.79
N GLU A 651 -28.38 25.07 5.06
CA GLU A 651 -28.02 24.08 4.04
C GLU A 651 -27.06 22.99 4.57
N SER A 652 -26.71 23.03 5.85
CA SER A 652 -25.84 22.03 6.49
C SER A 652 -26.61 20.77 6.87
N ASP A 653 -25.88 19.65 6.98
CA ASP A 653 -26.43 18.35 7.36
C ASP A 653 -25.77 17.87 8.67
N PHE A 654 -26.49 17.93 9.78
CA PHE A 654 -26.01 17.55 11.10
C PHE A 654 -25.75 16.05 11.27
N ASN A 655 -26.29 15.20 10.37
CA ASN A 655 -25.99 13.75 10.36
C ASN A 655 -24.66 13.44 9.67
N ARG A 656 -23.99 14.44 9.09
CA ARG A 656 -22.60 14.31 8.65
C ARG A 656 -21.69 14.16 9.87
N HIS A 657 -20.72 13.26 9.76
CA HIS A 657 -19.76 13.00 10.83
C HIS A 657 -18.93 14.24 11.20
N PHE A 658 -18.73 15.16 10.25
CA PHE A 658 -18.07 16.43 10.50
C PHE A 658 -18.71 17.56 9.69
N ASN A 659 -18.92 18.70 10.33
CA ASN A 659 -19.30 19.96 9.69
C ASN A 659 -18.47 21.12 10.23
N LEU A 660 -18.14 22.06 9.37
CA LEU A 660 -17.46 23.30 9.72
C LEU A 660 -18.02 24.46 8.88
N ILE A 661 -18.32 25.58 9.53
CA ILE A 661 -18.74 26.83 8.92
C ILE A 661 -17.85 27.95 9.46
N THR A 662 -17.32 28.78 8.56
CA THR A 662 -16.42 29.87 8.95
C THR A 662 -16.49 31.07 8.02
N THR A 663 -16.14 32.24 8.55
CA THR A 663 -15.89 33.44 7.75
C THR A 663 -14.44 33.49 7.29
N LYS A 664 -14.21 34.13 6.14
CA LYS A 664 -12.84 34.34 5.62
C LYS A 664 -12.00 35.18 6.57
N ASN A 665 -12.58 36.22 7.16
CA ASN A 665 -11.86 37.13 8.06
C ASN A 665 -11.32 36.40 9.28
N PHE A 666 -12.13 35.52 9.87
CA PHE A 666 -11.72 34.71 11.00
C PHE A 666 -10.51 33.83 10.65
N VAL A 667 -10.55 33.11 9.52
CA VAL A 667 -9.41 32.25 9.11
C VAL A 667 -8.16 33.07 8.76
N ALA A 668 -8.32 34.28 8.21
CA ALA A 668 -7.21 35.12 7.74
C ALA A 668 -6.55 35.98 8.85
N ALA A 669 -7.34 36.44 9.82
CA ALA A 669 -6.94 37.43 10.82
C ALA A 669 -7.27 36.97 12.24
N ASP A 670 -8.56 36.92 12.60
CA ASP A 670 -8.99 36.85 14.00
C ASP A 670 -8.66 35.50 14.67
N GLY A 671 -8.62 34.41 13.90
CA GLY A 671 -8.33 33.05 14.33
C GLY A 671 -6.86 32.63 14.14
N ARG A 672 -5.94 33.58 13.92
CA ARG A 672 -4.51 33.28 13.68
C ARG A 672 -3.86 32.47 14.79
N THR A 673 -4.30 32.63 16.03
CA THR A 673 -3.80 31.93 17.21
C THR A 673 -4.43 30.56 17.42
N ILE A 674 -5.53 30.22 16.74
CA ILE A 674 -6.07 28.84 16.70
C ILE A 674 -5.25 27.97 15.75
N ILE A 675 -4.79 28.56 14.64
CA ILE A 675 -3.95 27.87 13.67
C ILE A 675 -2.50 28.26 13.95
N SER A 676 -1.83 27.46 14.79
CA SER A 676 -0.46 27.67 15.29
C SER A 676 0.52 28.21 14.22
N GLU A 677 1.54 28.98 14.62
CA GLU A 677 2.55 29.47 13.66
C GLU A 677 3.24 28.33 12.89
N ALA A 678 3.37 27.15 13.51
CA ALA A 678 3.86 25.92 12.87
C ALA A 678 3.04 25.50 11.63
N ARG A 679 1.77 25.92 11.53
CA ARG A 679 0.82 25.54 10.47
C ARG A 679 0.29 26.77 9.69
N LYS A 680 1.01 27.88 9.75
CA LYS A 680 0.75 29.15 9.01
C LYS A 680 0.56 28.95 7.50
N ARG A 681 1.29 28.01 6.90
CA ARG A 681 1.17 27.66 5.48
C ARG A 681 -0.16 26.98 5.16
N ALA A 682 -0.62 26.05 6.00
CA ALA A 682 -1.93 25.42 5.86
C ALA A 682 -3.04 26.47 5.93
N ARG A 683 -2.99 27.40 6.91
CA ARG A 683 -3.95 28.53 7.04
C ARG A 683 -4.04 29.37 5.78
N LYS A 684 -2.89 29.84 5.28
CA LYS A 684 -2.81 30.69 4.09
C LYS A 684 -3.50 30.04 2.89
N ALA A 685 -3.23 28.76 2.76
CA ALA A 685 -3.76 27.94 1.72
C ALA A 685 -5.31 27.86 1.84
N ILE A 686 -5.90 27.69 3.06
CA ILE A 686 -7.37 27.72 3.27
C ILE A 686 -7.95 29.06 2.80
N VAL A 687 -7.28 30.17 3.11
CA VAL A 687 -7.74 31.51 2.72
C VAL A 687 -7.74 31.68 1.20
N GLU A 688 -6.76 31.10 0.51
CA GLU A 688 -6.67 31.11 -0.96
C GLU A 688 -7.75 30.21 -1.60
N LEU A 689 -8.09 29.08 -0.97
CA LEU A 689 -9.25 28.26 -1.33
C LEU A 689 -10.53 29.06 -1.35
N MET A 690 -10.79 29.75 -0.25
CA MET A 690 -11.95 30.61 -0.13
C MET A 690 -11.87 31.73 -1.18
N GLY A 691 -10.68 32.26 -1.44
CA GLY A 691 -10.35 33.29 -2.42
C GLY A 691 -10.95 34.66 -2.14
N GLU A 692 -10.70 35.59 -3.05
CA GLU A 692 -10.83 37.03 -2.77
C GLU A 692 -12.28 37.44 -2.46
N ASP A 693 -13.22 36.99 -3.28
CA ASP A 693 -14.63 37.37 -3.22
C ASP A 693 -15.49 36.42 -2.37
N THR A 694 -14.99 35.92 -1.24
CA THR A 694 -15.76 35.00 -0.37
C THR A 694 -16.04 35.62 0.99
N LYS A 695 -17.30 35.59 1.40
CA LYS A 695 -17.74 36.07 2.72
C LYS A 695 -17.69 34.98 3.77
N ALA A 696 -18.12 33.77 3.43
CA ALA A 696 -18.15 32.61 4.30
C ALA A 696 -18.07 31.30 3.49
N SER A 697 -17.67 30.22 4.14
CA SER A 697 -17.62 28.88 3.54
C SER A 697 -18.06 27.82 4.53
N SER A 698 -18.53 26.68 4.02
CA SER A 698 -18.74 25.47 4.80
C SER A 698 -18.00 24.28 4.21
N ALA A 699 -17.59 23.35 5.08
CA ALA A 699 -17.02 22.06 4.71
C ALA A 699 -17.72 20.96 5.53
N SER A 700 -18.19 19.90 4.88
CA SER A 700 -18.79 18.74 5.55
C SER A 700 -18.18 17.44 5.05
N LEU A 701 -18.04 16.46 5.94
CA LEU A 701 -17.44 15.16 5.66
C LEU A 701 -18.31 14.04 6.25
N HIS A 702 -18.45 12.95 5.50
CA HIS A 702 -19.09 11.72 5.97
C HIS A 702 -18.14 10.54 5.72
N PHE A 703 -17.86 9.82 6.80
CA PHE A 703 -16.97 8.66 6.83
C PHE A 703 -17.84 7.39 6.86
N ALA A 704 -18.31 6.93 5.70
CA ALA A 704 -19.02 5.65 5.62
C ALA A 704 -18.06 4.52 5.19
N ASP A 705 -18.43 3.29 5.52
CA ASP A 705 -17.59 2.12 5.20
C ASP A 705 -17.66 1.74 3.71
N ASN A 706 -18.69 2.20 2.99
CA ASN A 706 -18.86 2.01 1.54
C ASN A 706 -18.28 3.16 0.70
N ALA A 707 -18.24 4.39 1.23
CA ALA A 707 -17.76 5.57 0.52
C ALA A 707 -17.38 6.71 1.47
N PHE A 708 -16.44 7.54 1.04
CA PHE A 708 -16.13 8.82 1.69
C PHE A 708 -16.79 9.95 0.91
N TYR A 709 -17.63 10.75 1.58
CA TYR A 709 -18.27 11.91 0.98
C TYR A 709 -17.67 13.19 1.57
N ALA A 710 -17.35 14.16 0.71
CA ALA A 710 -16.93 15.49 1.12
C ALA A 710 -17.66 16.55 0.29
N GLU A 711 -18.07 17.62 0.95
CA GLU A 711 -18.74 18.76 0.33
C GLU A 711 -18.19 20.07 0.86
N PHE A 712 -17.99 21.01 -0.05
CA PHE A 712 -17.49 22.35 0.21
C PHE A 712 -18.42 23.37 -0.43
N ARG A 713 -18.88 24.34 0.35
CA ARG A 713 -19.72 25.44 -0.13
C ARG A 713 -19.05 26.78 0.10
N VAL A 714 -19.24 27.67 -0.87
CA VAL A 714 -18.70 29.03 -0.84
C VAL A 714 -19.84 30.02 -1.06
N ALA A 715 -20.03 30.93 -0.10
CA ALA A 715 -20.94 32.06 -0.21
C ALA A 715 -20.16 33.31 -0.66
N GLY A 716 -20.41 33.74 -1.90
CA GLY A 716 -19.83 34.94 -2.49
C GLY A 716 -20.63 36.22 -2.19
N PRO A 717 -20.18 37.40 -2.65
CA PRO A 717 -20.95 38.63 -2.54
C PRO A 717 -22.20 38.57 -3.40
N ASN A 718 -23.26 39.26 -2.96
CA ASN A 718 -24.55 39.31 -3.64
C ASN A 718 -24.48 39.86 -5.08
N SER A 719 -23.35 40.49 -5.46
CA SER A 719 -23.09 41.06 -6.78
C SER A 719 -22.42 40.10 -7.78
N ALA A 720 -21.84 38.98 -7.31
CA ALA A 720 -21.15 38.03 -8.18
C ALA A 720 -22.14 37.00 -8.74
N SER A 721 -22.04 36.67 -10.03
CA SER A 721 -22.87 35.61 -10.59
C SER A 721 -22.43 34.24 -10.04
N PRO A 722 -23.36 33.32 -9.71
CA PRO A 722 -23.00 31.99 -9.19
C PRO A 722 -22.03 31.21 -10.09
N HIS A 723 -22.14 31.39 -11.41
CA HIS A 723 -21.28 30.76 -12.39
C HIS A 723 -19.83 31.28 -12.32
N GLN A 724 -19.64 32.56 -12.01
CA GLN A 724 -18.31 33.13 -11.77
C GLN A 724 -17.68 32.57 -10.49
N ILE A 725 -18.48 32.38 -9.43
CA ILE A 725 -18.01 31.80 -8.17
C ILE A 725 -17.59 30.33 -8.39
N VAL A 726 -18.40 29.55 -9.10
CA VAL A 726 -18.07 28.16 -9.46
C VAL A 726 -16.84 28.09 -10.35
N LYS A 727 -16.74 28.94 -11.37
CA LYS A 727 -15.56 28.98 -12.25
C LYS A 727 -14.30 29.31 -11.46
N SER A 728 -14.34 30.34 -10.63
CA SER A 728 -13.24 30.71 -9.74
C SER A 728 -12.87 29.56 -8.80
N LEU A 729 -13.84 28.88 -8.21
CA LEU A 729 -13.61 27.71 -7.35
C LEU A 729 -12.95 26.57 -8.12
N ARG A 730 -13.46 26.22 -9.31
CA ARG A 730 -12.88 25.19 -10.18
C ARG A 730 -11.45 25.52 -10.58
N ASP A 731 -11.18 26.74 -11.06
CA ASP A 731 -9.84 27.18 -11.46
C ASP A 731 -8.83 27.02 -10.31
N ARG A 732 -9.27 27.26 -9.06
CA ARG A 732 -8.47 27.04 -7.84
C ARG A 732 -8.34 25.56 -7.45
N VAL A 733 -9.36 24.72 -7.70
CA VAL A 733 -9.28 23.27 -7.47
C VAL A 733 -8.23 22.69 -8.43
N ASP A 734 -8.28 23.08 -9.70
CA ASP A 734 -7.43 22.49 -10.74
C ASP A 734 -5.93 22.77 -10.53
N THR A 735 -5.57 23.82 -9.81
CA THR A 735 -4.16 24.15 -9.53
C THR A 735 -3.53 23.32 -8.41
N ILE A 736 -4.34 22.65 -7.58
CA ILE A 736 -3.88 21.91 -6.40
C ILE A 736 -2.73 20.93 -6.69
N PRO A 737 -2.86 20.02 -7.67
CA PRO A 737 -1.91 18.90 -7.72
C PRO A 737 -0.50 19.39 -8.06
N ASN A 738 -0.43 20.47 -8.85
CA ASN A 738 0.82 21.14 -9.19
C ASN A 738 1.40 21.83 -7.95
N SER A 739 0.58 22.51 -7.16
CA SER A 739 1.03 23.16 -5.91
C SER A 739 1.54 22.18 -4.87
N LEU A 740 0.91 21.01 -4.71
CA LEU A 740 1.41 19.97 -3.81
C LEU A 740 2.70 19.33 -4.28
N THR A 741 2.86 19.17 -5.60
CA THR A 741 4.10 18.66 -6.19
C THR A 741 5.26 19.62 -5.90
N GLU A 742 5.04 20.91 -6.11
CA GLU A 742 6.03 21.95 -5.82
C GLU A 742 6.35 22.03 -4.33
N PHE A 743 5.31 22.00 -3.47
CA PHE A 743 5.46 21.99 -2.01
C PHE A 743 6.34 20.83 -1.54
N LEU A 744 6.02 19.60 -1.94
CA LEU A 744 6.76 18.41 -1.52
C LEU A 744 8.17 18.35 -2.11
N GLY A 745 8.43 19.04 -3.22
CA GLY A 745 9.78 19.22 -3.75
C GLY A 745 10.67 20.13 -2.89
N THR A 746 10.08 20.99 -2.06
CA THR A 746 10.81 21.93 -1.18
C THR A 746 10.71 21.60 0.31
N ALA A 747 9.74 20.76 0.69
CA ALA A 747 9.49 20.36 2.07
C ALA A 747 10.51 19.33 2.58
N VAL A 748 11.01 19.53 3.81
CA VAL A 748 11.73 18.50 4.54
C VAL A 748 10.72 17.54 5.16
N VAL A 749 10.52 16.40 4.51
CA VAL A 749 9.63 15.34 4.98
C VAL A 749 10.44 14.27 5.71
N GLU A 750 10.05 13.93 6.93
CA GLU A 750 10.72 12.87 7.70
C GLU A 750 10.75 11.53 6.92
N PRO A 751 11.79 10.69 7.09
CA PRO A 751 11.95 9.43 6.35
C PRO A 751 10.71 8.52 6.39
N TYR A 752 9.98 8.52 7.51
CA TYR A 752 8.75 7.76 7.68
C TYR A 752 7.64 8.18 6.69
N TRP A 753 7.54 9.48 6.39
CA TRP A 753 6.48 10.06 5.54
C TRP A 753 6.85 10.18 4.07
N GLN A 754 8.13 9.99 3.70
CA GLN A 754 8.62 10.17 2.33
C GLN A 754 7.85 9.33 1.30
N ARG A 755 7.52 8.07 1.63
CA ARG A 755 6.74 7.20 0.73
C ARG A 755 5.32 7.72 0.50
N LEU A 756 4.67 8.25 1.53
CA LEU A 756 3.33 8.82 1.42
C LEU A 756 3.39 10.14 0.64
N ALA A 757 4.36 11.01 0.96
CA ALA A 757 4.59 12.27 0.25
C ALA A 757 4.72 12.06 -1.27
N LEU A 758 5.48 11.06 -1.73
CA LEU A 758 5.62 10.76 -3.16
C LEU A 758 4.29 10.41 -3.85
N GLN A 759 3.26 9.96 -3.12
CA GLN A 759 1.94 9.60 -3.66
C GLN A 759 0.94 10.77 -3.65
N VAL A 760 1.19 11.83 -2.87
CA VAL A 760 0.30 12.98 -2.71
C VAL A 760 -0.06 13.68 -4.03
N PRO A 761 0.88 13.92 -4.97
CA PRO A 761 0.52 14.48 -6.27
C PRO A 761 -0.48 13.62 -7.05
N THR A 762 -0.33 12.30 -7.00
CA THR A 762 -1.23 11.37 -7.69
C THR A 762 -2.60 11.33 -7.01
N MET A 763 -2.62 11.28 -5.68
CA MET A 763 -3.87 11.31 -4.90
C MET A 763 -4.66 12.60 -5.12
N SER A 764 -3.98 13.75 -5.19
CA SER A 764 -4.63 15.04 -5.43
C SER A 764 -5.18 15.17 -6.85
N ARG A 765 -4.48 14.66 -7.88
CA ARG A 765 -5.05 14.59 -9.24
C ARG A 765 -6.31 13.73 -9.28
N PHE A 766 -6.30 12.59 -8.60
CA PHE A 766 -7.47 11.72 -8.50
C PHE A 766 -8.65 12.44 -7.82
N LEU A 767 -8.40 13.12 -6.70
CA LEU A 767 -9.42 13.93 -6.00
C LEU A 767 -10.06 14.96 -6.96
N VAL A 768 -9.23 15.81 -7.58
CA VAL A 768 -9.68 16.91 -8.46
C VAL A 768 -10.53 16.39 -9.62
N GLN A 769 -10.16 15.26 -10.23
CA GLN A 769 -10.91 14.64 -11.33
C GLN A 769 -12.33 14.20 -10.95
N HIS A 770 -12.61 13.97 -9.67
CA HIS A 770 -13.90 13.46 -9.20
C HIS A 770 -14.77 14.54 -8.53
N VAL A 771 -14.25 15.76 -8.39
CA VAL A 771 -15.04 16.89 -7.86
C VAL A 771 -16.09 17.33 -8.88
N ARG A 772 -17.33 17.44 -8.42
CA ARG A 772 -18.46 17.99 -9.18
C ARG A 772 -18.80 19.37 -8.64
N TYR A 773 -19.31 20.24 -9.51
CA TYR A 773 -19.61 21.62 -9.16
C TYR A 773 -20.98 22.02 -9.66
N GLU A 774 -21.72 22.77 -8.86
CA GLU A 774 -23.02 23.30 -9.25
C GLU A 774 -23.17 24.75 -8.76
N PRO A 775 -23.64 25.67 -9.64
CA PRO A 775 -24.02 27.01 -9.25
C PRO A 775 -25.41 27.00 -8.62
N THR A 776 -25.51 27.44 -7.36
CA THR A 776 -26.80 27.67 -6.68
C THR A 776 -27.16 29.16 -6.74
N LYS A 777 -28.34 29.57 -6.28
CA LYS A 777 -28.79 30.98 -6.35
C LYS A 777 -27.83 32.00 -5.72
N ALA A 778 -27.10 31.64 -4.67
CA ALA A 778 -26.19 32.53 -3.93
C ALA A 778 -24.87 31.86 -3.48
N GLN A 779 -24.62 30.61 -3.91
CA GLN A 779 -23.50 29.80 -3.46
C GLN A 779 -22.91 29.01 -4.63
N ALA A 780 -21.65 28.60 -4.47
CA ALA A 780 -21.03 27.56 -5.27
C ALA A 780 -20.88 26.31 -4.40
N ILE A 781 -21.32 25.17 -4.92
CA ILE A 781 -21.17 23.86 -4.28
C ILE A 781 -20.09 23.09 -5.04
N ALA A 782 -19.19 22.46 -4.30
CA ALA A 782 -18.26 21.46 -4.82
C ALA A 782 -18.35 20.21 -3.94
N ASN A 783 -18.71 19.06 -4.52
CA ASN A 783 -18.76 17.80 -3.75
C ASN A 783 -18.05 16.66 -4.48
N VAL A 784 -17.70 15.64 -3.70
CA VAL A 784 -16.97 14.48 -4.18
C VAL A 784 -17.33 13.25 -3.37
N VAL A 785 -17.48 12.13 -4.07
CA VAL A 785 -17.53 10.78 -3.50
C VAL A 785 -16.26 10.05 -3.87
N LEU A 786 -15.54 9.55 -2.87
CA LEU A 786 -14.30 8.81 -3.01
C LEU A 786 -14.42 7.42 -2.38
N PRO A 787 -13.50 6.49 -2.69
CA PRO A 787 -13.39 5.25 -1.95
C PRO A 787 -13.22 5.51 -0.44
N PRO A 788 -13.73 4.63 0.42
CA PRO A 788 -13.73 4.82 1.88
C PRO A 788 -12.32 5.03 2.45
N GLN A 789 -11.29 4.42 1.85
CA GLN A 789 -9.89 4.57 2.25
C GLN A 789 -9.32 5.97 1.96
N ALA A 790 -9.97 6.78 1.12
CA ALA A 790 -9.54 8.14 0.87
C ALA A 790 -9.61 8.99 2.16
N ALA A 791 -10.51 8.65 3.08
CA ALA A 791 -10.74 9.42 4.29
C ALA A 791 -9.50 9.56 5.16
N HIS A 792 -8.95 8.44 5.67
CA HIS A 792 -7.74 8.47 6.49
C HIS A 792 -6.50 8.90 5.71
N ASN A 793 -6.43 8.61 4.41
CA ASN A 793 -5.31 9.04 3.58
C ASN A 793 -5.28 10.56 3.42
N LEU A 794 -6.43 11.21 3.19
CA LEU A 794 -6.53 12.67 3.14
C LEU A 794 -6.19 13.30 4.50
N VAL A 795 -6.58 12.67 5.61
CA VAL A 795 -6.17 13.08 6.97
C VAL A 795 -4.65 13.08 7.10
N LEU A 796 -4.00 11.98 6.73
CA LEU A 796 -2.55 11.83 6.83
C LEU A 796 -1.79 12.84 5.98
N VAL A 797 -2.25 13.11 4.76
CA VAL A 797 -1.60 14.12 3.93
C VAL A 797 -1.80 15.51 4.53
N GLY A 798 -2.96 15.79 5.11
CA GLY A 798 -3.18 17.02 5.86
C GLY A 798 -2.20 17.20 7.02
N GLU A 799 -1.89 16.11 7.72
CA GLU A 799 -0.90 16.11 8.79
C GLU A 799 0.53 16.29 8.25
N ILE A 800 0.90 15.65 7.13
CA ILE A 800 2.21 15.87 6.47
C ILE A 800 2.38 17.34 6.07
N VAL A 801 1.39 17.93 5.41
CA VAL A 801 1.45 19.34 4.98
C VAL A 801 1.57 20.27 6.19
N SER A 802 0.92 19.91 7.30
CA SER A 802 1.00 20.64 8.56
C SER A 802 2.38 20.54 9.21
N ILE A 803 2.98 19.35 9.30
CA ILE A 803 4.29 19.10 9.91
C ILE A 803 5.44 19.63 9.05
N ALA A 804 5.40 19.40 7.75
CA ALA A 804 6.40 19.90 6.81
C ALA A 804 6.46 21.45 6.78
N GLY A 805 5.39 22.13 7.21
CA GLY A 805 5.37 23.57 7.42
C GLY A 805 6.00 24.05 8.72
N ALA A 806 6.09 23.21 9.75
CA ALA A 806 6.65 23.57 11.06
C ALA A 806 8.19 23.69 11.02
N ASN A 807 8.83 22.85 10.22
CA ASN A 807 10.29 22.86 10.02
C ASN A 807 10.80 24.02 9.16
N ASP A 808 9.88 24.83 8.64
CA ASP A 808 10.19 26.02 7.84
C ASP A 808 10.53 27.25 8.73
N GLY A 809 10.19 27.15 10.02
CA GLY A 809 10.57 28.11 11.07
C GLY A 809 11.68 27.61 11.99
N ALA A 810 12.05 26.33 11.90
CA ALA A 810 13.40 25.95 12.27
C ALA A 810 14.29 26.60 11.23
N THR A 811 14.86 27.76 11.56
CA THR A 811 16.18 28.08 11.06
C THR A 811 17.00 26.80 11.21
N THR A 812 17.13 26.04 10.12
CA THR A 812 18.44 25.53 9.77
C THR A 812 19.30 26.78 9.86
N ALA A 813 19.90 26.99 11.04
CA ALA A 813 21.18 27.61 11.09
C ALA A 813 21.92 26.92 9.96
N SER A 814 22.18 27.67 8.88
CA SER A 814 23.09 27.24 7.82
C SER A 814 24.17 26.45 8.51
N PRO A 815 24.34 25.14 8.19
CA PRO A 815 25.10 24.22 9.02
C PRO A 815 26.38 24.96 9.40
N LYS A 816 26.61 25.18 10.70
CA LYS A 816 27.83 25.85 11.13
C LYS A 816 28.94 24.99 10.56
N THR A 817 29.60 25.48 9.53
CA THR A 817 30.72 24.76 8.93
C THR A 817 31.85 24.91 9.93
N TYR A 818 32.06 23.89 10.74
CA TYR A 818 33.17 23.88 11.66
C TYR A 818 34.44 23.55 10.88
N THR A 819 35.44 24.43 10.95
CA THR A 819 36.80 24.09 10.53
C THR A 819 37.43 23.15 11.56
N HIS A 820 38.40 22.31 11.19
CA HIS A 820 39.06 21.40 12.14
C HIS A 820 39.59 22.13 13.39
N ALA A 821 40.13 23.35 13.23
CA ALA A 821 40.58 24.17 14.34
C ALA A 821 39.42 24.59 15.27
N SER A 822 38.28 25.01 14.70
CA SER A 822 37.11 25.39 15.50
C SER A 822 36.46 24.22 16.23
N ILE A 823 36.58 22.99 15.70
CA ILE A 823 36.07 21.78 16.38
C ILE A 823 36.88 21.53 17.65
N LEU A 824 38.21 21.68 17.59
CA LEU A 824 39.09 21.46 18.73
C LEU A 824 38.83 22.42 19.91
N GLU A 825 38.29 23.60 19.63
CA GLU A 825 37.91 24.62 20.64
C GLU A 825 36.50 24.42 21.21
N LEU A 826 35.70 23.49 20.67
CA LEU A 826 34.38 23.18 21.21
C LEU A 826 34.52 22.55 22.59
N LYS A 827 33.67 23.00 23.51
CA LYS A 827 33.65 22.49 24.88
C LYS A 827 32.64 21.37 25.03
N LEU A 828 33.01 20.31 25.74
CA LEU A 828 32.08 19.26 26.09
C LEU A 828 32.29 18.82 27.54
N SER A 829 31.32 18.09 28.04
CA SER A 829 31.46 17.33 29.27
C SER A 829 31.47 15.85 28.91
N SER A 830 32.57 15.16 29.21
CA SER A 830 32.72 13.72 29.00
C SER A 830 32.98 13.01 30.31
N ASN A 831 32.42 11.80 30.41
CA ASN A 831 32.71 10.89 31.51
C ASN A 831 33.04 9.53 30.91
N PHE A 832 34.33 9.21 30.84
CA PHE A 832 34.80 7.92 30.36
C PHE A 832 35.03 6.99 31.56
N GLY A 833 34.39 5.82 31.52
CA GLY A 833 34.72 4.73 32.43
C GLY A 833 36.08 4.11 32.08
N GLN A 834 36.46 3.03 32.79
CA GLN A 834 37.67 2.27 32.46
C GLN A 834 37.50 1.56 31.11
N GLN A 835 38.16 2.06 30.07
CA GLN A 835 38.08 1.54 28.71
C GLN A 835 39.40 1.68 27.95
N SER A 836 39.49 1.15 26.73
CA SER A 836 40.68 1.36 25.90
C SER A 836 40.69 2.75 25.27
N LEU A 837 41.89 3.25 24.96
CA LEU A 837 42.08 4.53 24.27
C LEU A 837 41.28 4.63 22.96
N GLU A 838 41.21 3.53 22.20
CA GLU A 838 40.42 3.46 20.95
C GLU A 838 38.91 3.68 21.17
N PHE A 839 38.33 3.05 22.20
CA PHE A 839 36.91 3.24 22.51
C PHE A 839 36.64 4.66 23.02
N ALA A 840 37.49 5.21 23.88
CA ALA A 840 37.32 6.56 24.39
C ALA A 840 37.35 7.64 23.31
N ILE A 841 38.23 7.50 22.32
CA ILE A 841 38.32 8.43 21.19
C ILE A 841 37.08 8.32 20.28
N ARG A 842 36.55 7.11 20.10
CA ARG A 842 35.32 6.90 19.32
C ARG A 842 34.10 7.50 20.02
N ASP A 843 33.94 7.26 21.31
CA ASP A 843 32.82 7.76 22.10
C ASP A 843 32.87 9.30 22.19
N LEU A 844 34.07 9.88 22.28
CA LEU A 844 34.27 11.33 22.20
C LEU A 844 33.78 11.91 20.87
N ALA A 845 34.09 11.24 19.75
CA ALA A 845 33.65 11.68 18.43
C ALA A 845 32.13 11.57 18.27
N GLU A 846 31.51 10.52 18.82
CA GLU A 846 30.06 10.35 18.83
C GLU A 846 29.37 11.44 19.65
N LEU A 847 29.83 11.66 20.89
CA LEU A 847 29.30 12.68 21.80
C LEU A 847 29.44 14.10 21.23
N ALA A 848 30.57 14.41 20.58
CA ALA A 848 30.77 15.70 19.92
C ALA A 848 29.82 15.90 18.72
N ASN A 849 29.54 14.85 17.95
CA ASN A 849 28.64 14.93 16.80
C ASN A 849 27.16 14.98 17.20
N GLU A 850 26.79 14.38 18.34
CA GLU A 850 25.47 14.51 18.94
C GLU A 850 25.23 15.92 19.49
N GLN A 851 26.20 16.47 20.22
CA GLN A 851 26.09 17.80 20.84
C GLN A 851 26.25 18.95 19.82
N TYR A 852 27.05 18.75 18.77
CA TYR A 852 27.31 19.74 17.72
C TYR A 852 27.02 19.20 16.31
N PRO A 853 25.74 19.19 15.89
CA PRO A 853 25.34 18.72 14.56
C PRO A 853 26.02 19.53 13.45
N GLY A 854 26.80 18.87 12.59
CA GLY A 854 27.55 19.49 11.50
C GLY A 854 29.07 19.58 11.72
N ALA A 855 29.58 19.22 12.90
CA ALA A 855 31.02 19.09 13.15
C ALA A 855 31.65 17.94 12.34
N ASN A 856 30.91 16.84 12.12
CA ASN A 856 31.38 15.63 11.42
C ASN A 856 32.77 15.16 11.89
N LEU A 857 33.01 15.21 13.20
CA LEU A 857 34.30 14.87 13.81
C LEU A 857 34.57 13.37 13.62
N ARG A 858 35.69 13.04 12.97
CA ARG A 858 36.24 11.68 12.86
C ARG A 858 37.66 11.72 13.37
N ILE A 859 37.96 10.84 14.33
CA ILE A 859 39.27 10.77 14.98
C ILE A 859 39.87 9.41 14.70
N GLN A 860 41.13 9.39 14.24
CA GLN A 860 41.86 8.17 13.92
C GLN A 860 43.24 8.20 14.56
N ILE A 861 43.63 7.11 15.22
CA ILE A 861 44.97 6.95 15.81
C ILE A 861 45.94 6.52 14.71
N LEU A 862 46.81 7.42 14.28
CA LEU A 862 47.95 7.12 13.40
C LEU A 862 49.08 6.57 14.26
N GLY A 863 49.25 5.24 14.27
CA GLY A 863 50.00 4.52 15.30
C GLY A 863 51.52 4.75 15.35
N GLY A 864 52.15 5.19 14.25
CA GLY A 864 53.61 5.20 14.12
C GLY A 864 54.35 6.01 15.20
N ASP A 865 53.90 7.23 15.51
CA ASP A 865 54.58 8.10 16.49
C ASP A 865 54.19 7.76 17.94
N LEU A 866 52.93 7.38 18.15
CA LEU A 866 52.42 7.00 19.48
C LEU A 866 53.01 5.68 19.97
N GLU A 867 53.31 4.74 19.06
CA GLU A 867 53.99 3.48 19.39
C GLU A 867 55.45 3.71 19.84
N LEU A 868 56.15 4.71 19.28
CA LEU A 868 57.50 5.08 19.71
C LEU A 868 57.52 5.64 21.13
N ASP A 869 56.44 6.32 21.53
CA ASP A 869 56.21 6.80 22.90
C ASP A 869 55.56 5.74 23.82
N GLY A 870 55.43 4.49 23.36
CA GLY A 870 54.92 3.37 24.16
C GLY A 870 53.39 3.34 24.34
N ILE A 871 52.65 4.16 23.60
CA ILE A 871 51.18 4.23 23.64
C ILE A 871 50.58 3.28 22.61
N THR A 872 49.84 2.28 23.08
CA THR A 872 49.14 1.32 22.22
C THR A 872 47.63 1.59 22.19
N ARG A 873 46.95 1.19 21.09
CA ARG A 873 45.48 1.38 20.94
C ARG A 873 44.66 0.69 22.02
N ASN A 874 45.17 -0.43 22.55
CA ASN A 874 44.53 -1.23 23.60
C ASN A 874 44.86 -0.77 25.02
N GLN A 875 45.63 0.29 25.18
CA GLN A 875 46.03 0.81 26.48
C GLN A 875 44.79 1.27 27.26
N GLN A 876 44.71 0.86 28.52
CA GLN A 876 43.58 1.23 29.37
C GLN A 876 43.74 2.62 29.95
N ILE A 877 42.73 3.46 29.74
CA ILE A 877 42.59 4.74 30.43
C ILE A 877 41.80 4.54 31.73
N LYS A 878 42.10 5.33 32.75
CA LYS A 878 41.38 5.31 34.03
C LYS A 878 40.17 6.26 33.94
N ASN A 879 39.22 6.09 34.87
CA ASN A 879 38.01 6.92 34.92
C ASN A 879 38.37 8.41 34.82
N SER A 880 37.92 9.05 33.75
CA SER A 880 38.16 10.48 33.51
C SER A 880 36.83 11.18 33.38
N ASN A 881 36.67 12.22 34.19
CA ASN A 881 35.46 13.03 34.21
C ASN A 881 35.88 14.48 33.98
N GLU A 882 35.60 14.97 32.79
CA GLU A 882 35.94 16.32 32.35
C GLU A 882 34.64 17.06 32.05
N VAL A 883 34.49 18.23 32.65
CA VAL A 883 33.24 19.01 32.57
C VAL A 883 33.56 20.37 31.96
N ASP A 884 32.90 20.69 30.85
CA ASP A 884 33.08 21.95 30.10
C ASP A 884 34.52 22.23 29.63
N VAL A 885 35.21 21.18 29.16
CA VAL A 885 36.61 21.19 28.70
C VAL A 885 36.66 21.13 27.17
N THR A 886 37.67 21.73 26.54
CA THR A 886 37.77 21.73 25.06
C THR A 886 38.13 20.35 24.52
N ILE A 887 37.65 20.00 23.32
CA ILE A 887 37.97 18.72 22.64
C ILE A 887 39.49 18.48 22.58
N ALA A 888 40.28 19.53 22.34
CA ALA A 888 41.75 19.44 22.33
C ALA A 888 42.33 19.00 23.68
N GLU A 889 41.82 19.56 24.77
CA GLU A 889 42.25 19.24 26.14
C GLU A 889 41.86 17.80 26.51
N ILE A 890 40.66 17.36 26.11
CA ILE A 890 40.20 15.98 26.34
C ILE A 890 41.08 14.98 25.61
N LEU A 891 41.39 15.23 24.33
CA LEU A 891 42.30 14.39 23.55
C LEU A 891 43.70 14.33 24.17
N THR A 892 44.21 15.47 24.67
CA THR A 892 45.51 15.54 25.35
C THR A 892 45.49 14.74 26.66
N SER A 893 44.41 14.84 27.42
CA SER A 893 44.20 14.10 28.67
C SER A 893 44.15 12.59 28.43
N LEU A 894 43.43 12.13 27.40
CA LEU A 894 43.33 10.72 27.03
C LEU A 894 44.70 10.13 26.66
N VAL A 895 45.51 10.85 25.88
CA VAL A 895 46.86 10.42 25.51
C VAL A 895 47.79 10.40 26.73
N ARG A 896 47.72 11.43 27.60
CA ARG A 896 48.46 11.44 28.87
C ARG A 896 48.08 10.29 29.78
N GLN A 897 46.80 9.91 29.85
CA GLN A 897 46.40 8.77 30.69
C GLN A 897 46.85 7.43 30.11
N ALA A 898 46.99 7.34 28.79
CA ALA A 898 47.53 6.15 28.14
C ALA A 898 49.05 5.98 28.42
N ASN A 899 49.79 7.08 28.60
CA ASN A 899 51.19 7.06 29.07
C ASN A 899 51.43 8.16 30.15
N PRO A 900 51.08 7.88 31.42
CA PRO A 900 51.02 8.88 32.50
C PRO A 900 52.37 9.42 32.99
#